data_AF-A0A147DT82-F1
#
_entry.id   AF-A0A147DT82-F1
#
_cell.length_a   1.000
_cell.length_b   1.000
_cell.length_c   1.000
_cell.angle_alpha   90.00
_cell.angle_beta   90.00
_cell.angle_gamma   90.00
#
_symmetry.space_group_name_H-M   'P 1'
#
loop_
_entity.id
_entity.type
_entity.pdbx_description
1 polymer ?
#
loop_
_entity_poly.entity_id
_entity_poly.type
_entity_poly.pdbx_seq_one_letter_code
_entity_poly.pdbx_strand_id
1 'polypeptide(L)'
;MTETRSQSPTTDAADDGAHGPAKGVAALALAALGVVFGDIGTSPLYALRTVFTIDGGIVKANQEDVYGVISIMFWSVTIVVSIKYVLVLMRADNDGEGGVMALAALARRLYAKRRGGATVFLVIGIIGVSLFYGDSVITPAVSVLSAVEGLSTAAPSLDHLIVPIAAVILVLLFLVQRFGTGKVGNLFGPVMLLWFVVIAVAGVPHIVAHPGVLQGLSPTWAIAFLVAHPYITFVAMGAVVLVITGAEALYADMGHFGRPAILRAWFFVVFPALVLNYLGQASLVLEDPSAAKDPFFLLFPDALQIPVVVLATMATVIASQAVISGAFSLTRQAIQLGLLPPLTIRQTSREEGGQIYLPAVNLLLFIGVLAIMLAFRSSASLATAYGVSVTGALVVDTLLLLLVVKPLWHWATWKLVLAAVVFGGLELTFLAGNLSKIVHGGWVPLLIALAVITLMTTWRRGRQLVQEERKEREGSLADFIERINTKHIPRVEGIAIFPHPNKETTPLALRANVEHNHVVHRTVLIVSVLTANVPHVPHAKAFFRDDLGYEDDGIDHITVKFGFSDDQDLPRALHAACLAEVLDIDPDEIAKASYFISRGALRPQPGNRGMARWRKKLFVGLAHNAADPAARFGLPAQRTVTMGSDVEL
;
A
#
# COMPACT_ATOMS: atom_id res chain seq x y z
N MET A 1 42.11 22.13 -37.31
CA MET A 1 42.38 21.38 -36.06
C MET A 1 42.18 22.36 -34.91
N THR A 2 40.92 22.54 -34.49
CA THR A 2 40.55 23.33 -33.31
C THR A 2 39.21 22.80 -32.83
N GLU A 3 39.24 22.02 -31.75
CA GLU A 3 38.09 21.35 -31.14
C GLU A 3 37.25 22.34 -30.33
N THR A 4 35.95 22.41 -30.62
CA THR A 4 34.98 23.11 -29.77
C THR A 4 34.42 22.11 -28.76
N ARG A 5 34.87 22.21 -27.51
CA ARG A 5 34.39 21.38 -26.38
C ARG A 5 32.95 21.76 -26.00
N SER A 6 32.09 20.75 -26.08
CA SER A 6 30.77 20.67 -25.44
C SER A 6 30.86 20.95 -23.93
N GLN A 7 30.10 21.94 -23.46
CA GLN A 7 29.83 22.16 -22.04
C GLN A 7 28.53 21.44 -21.69
N SER A 8 28.67 20.38 -20.90
CA SER A 8 27.61 19.70 -20.16
C SER A 8 27.09 20.59 -19.02
N PRO A 9 25.77 20.70 -18.77
CA PRO A 9 25.27 21.43 -17.62
C PRO A 9 25.60 20.65 -16.34
N THR A 10 26.24 21.36 -15.43
CA THR A 10 26.63 20.93 -14.09
C THR A 10 25.43 20.58 -13.22
N THR A 11 25.62 19.54 -12.42
CA THR A 11 24.81 19.06 -11.29
C THR A 11 24.18 20.19 -10.46
N ASP A 12 22.85 20.20 -10.43
CA ASP A 12 22.07 20.99 -9.47
C ASP A 12 22.42 20.57 -8.03
N ALA A 13 22.75 21.59 -7.24
CA ALA A 13 22.90 21.52 -5.80
C ALA A 13 21.58 21.07 -5.16
N ALA A 14 21.71 20.24 -4.13
CA ALA A 14 20.61 19.85 -3.25
C ALA A 14 20.00 21.11 -2.62
N ASP A 15 18.81 21.47 -3.08
CA ASP A 15 17.98 22.53 -2.52
C ASP A 15 17.07 21.86 -1.48
N ASP A 16 17.31 22.19 -0.21
CA ASP A 16 16.60 21.68 0.95
C ASP A 16 15.10 21.93 0.79
N GLY A 17 14.35 20.85 0.60
CA GLY A 17 12.89 20.88 0.57
C GLY A 17 12.35 21.49 1.85
N ALA A 18 11.57 22.57 1.70
CA ALA A 18 10.85 23.23 2.77
C ALA A 18 9.94 22.24 3.51
N HIS A 19 10.44 21.68 4.61
CA HIS A 19 9.63 20.97 5.58
C HIS A 19 8.73 21.98 6.30
N GLY A 20 7.42 21.71 6.30
CA GLY A 20 6.47 22.41 7.17
C GLY A 20 6.91 22.37 8.65
N PRO A 21 6.28 23.20 9.52
CA PRO A 21 6.75 23.40 10.89
C PRO A 21 6.98 22.05 11.57
N ALA A 22 8.22 21.83 12.02
CA ALA A 22 8.65 20.57 12.61
C ALA A 22 7.79 20.24 13.84
N LYS A 23 6.73 19.46 13.63
CA LYS A 23 5.97 18.84 14.71
C LYS A 23 6.98 18.07 15.56
N GLY A 24 7.07 18.39 16.85
CA GLY A 24 8.06 17.77 17.73
C GLY A 24 7.97 16.24 17.67
N VAL A 25 9.11 15.55 17.75
CA VAL A 25 9.19 14.08 17.61
C VAL A 25 8.22 13.33 18.53
N ALA A 26 7.88 13.90 19.69
CA ALA A 26 6.88 13.34 20.60
C ALA A 26 5.44 13.40 20.03
N ALA A 27 5.06 14.48 19.36
CA ALA A 27 3.76 14.61 18.70
C ALA A 27 3.65 13.65 17.51
N LEU A 28 4.74 13.49 16.75
CA LEU A 28 4.82 12.49 15.66
C LEU A 28 4.79 11.05 16.19
N ALA A 29 5.43 10.77 17.32
CA ALA A 29 5.36 9.46 17.96
C ALA A 29 3.94 9.15 18.48
N LEU A 30 3.25 10.14 19.05
CA LEU A 30 1.85 9.98 19.46
C LEU A 30 0.92 9.77 18.26
N ALA A 31 1.14 10.50 17.16
CA ALA A 31 0.39 10.27 15.92
C ALA A 31 0.69 8.87 15.33
N ALA A 32 1.94 8.42 15.38
CA ALA A 32 2.34 7.08 14.95
C ALA A 32 1.68 5.99 15.80
N LEU A 33 1.50 6.18 17.12
CA LEU A 33 0.72 5.25 17.95
C LEU A 33 -0.70 5.05 17.43
N GLY A 34 -1.34 6.12 16.97
CA GLY A 34 -2.71 6.11 16.48
C GLY A 34 -2.89 5.48 15.10
N VAL A 35 -1.86 5.43 14.26
CA VAL A 35 -2.00 4.98 12.87
C VAL A 35 -1.19 3.72 12.60
N VAL A 36 0.01 3.61 13.14
CA VAL A 36 0.97 2.56 12.75
C VAL A 36 0.82 1.30 13.59
N PHE A 37 0.48 1.45 14.88
CA PHE A 37 0.52 0.35 15.86
C PHE A 37 -0.86 -0.23 16.22
N GLY A 38 -1.93 0.21 15.54
CA GLY A 38 -3.27 -0.29 15.79
C GLY A 38 -3.37 -1.80 15.62
N ASP A 39 -2.91 -2.32 14.48
CA ASP A 39 -3.06 -3.74 14.12
C ASP A 39 -2.34 -4.66 15.12
N ILE A 40 -1.02 -4.53 15.25
CA ILE A 40 -0.22 -5.29 16.21
C ILE A 40 -0.63 -5.04 17.67
N GLY A 41 -1.15 -3.84 17.97
CA GLY A 41 -1.63 -3.47 19.30
C GLY A 41 -2.91 -4.19 19.71
N THR A 42 -3.69 -4.69 18.75
CA THR A 42 -4.94 -5.42 19.00
C THR A 42 -4.77 -6.94 19.00
N SER A 43 -3.62 -7.46 18.55
CA SER A 43 -3.27 -8.88 18.63
C SER A 43 -3.45 -9.56 19.99
N PRO A 44 -3.26 -8.89 21.15
CA PRO A 44 -3.52 -9.51 22.45
C PRO A 44 -4.95 -9.99 22.67
N LEU A 45 -5.93 -9.45 21.94
CA LEU A 45 -7.34 -9.87 22.00
C LEU A 45 -7.55 -11.32 21.56
N TYR A 46 -6.69 -11.84 20.68
CA TYR A 46 -6.93 -13.13 20.03
C TYR A 46 -5.70 -14.06 19.97
N ALA A 47 -4.48 -13.55 20.05
CA ALA A 47 -3.29 -14.35 19.78
C ALA A 47 -3.11 -15.52 20.78
N LEU A 48 -3.09 -15.24 22.09
CA LEU A 48 -2.87 -16.29 23.10
C LEU A 48 -4.05 -17.26 23.18
N ARG A 49 -5.29 -16.72 23.13
CA ARG A 49 -6.52 -17.50 23.01
C ARG A 49 -6.42 -18.52 21.87
N THR A 50 -6.03 -18.06 20.69
CA THR A 50 -5.92 -18.92 19.50
C THR A 50 -4.88 -20.03 19.69
N VAL A 51 -3.77 -19.77 20.38
CA VAL A 51 -2.75 -20.81 20.67
C VAL A 51 -3.30 -21.90 21.58
N PHE A 52 -4.05 -21.55 22.63
CA PHE A 52 -4.59 -22.56 23.55
C PHE A 52 -5.86 -23.25 23.05
N THR A 53 -6.62 -22.64 22.14
CA THR A 53 -7.82 -23.27 21.57
C THR A 53 -7.56 -24.05 20.27
N ILE A 54 -6.33 -23.99 19.73
CA ILE A 54 -5.98 -24.65 18.47
C ILE A 54 -6.11 -26.17 18.57
N ASP A 55 -6.60 -26.80 17.49
CA ASP A 55 -6.71 -28.25 17.31
C ASP A 55 -7.29 -28.99 18.53
N GLY A 56 -8.30 -28.40 19.17
CA GLY A 56 -8.98 -28.98 20.33
C GLY A 56 -8.23 -28.82 21.66
N GLY A 57 -7.32 -27.85 21.76
CA GLY A 57 -6.54 -27.61 22.98
C GLY A 57 -5.32 -28.51 23.09
N ILE A 58 -4.62 -28.72 21.97
CA ILE A 58 -3.40 -29.56 21.93
C ILE A 58 -2.27 -28.99 22.80
N VAL A 59 -2.24 -27.66 22.98
CA VAL A 59 -1.37 -26.96 23.93
C VAL A 59 -2.06 -26.95 25.29
N LYS A 60 -1.40 -27.48 26.33
CA LYS A 60 -1.99 -27.56 27.67
C LYS A 60 -1.70 -26.29 28.45
N ALA A 61 -2.61 -25.94 29.35
CA ALA A 61 -2.40 -24.88 30.35
C ALA A 61 -1.52 -25.37 31.52
N ASN A 62 -0.35 -25.94 31.22
CA ASN A 62 0.65 -26.34 32.22
C ASN A 62 1.88 -25.41 32.13
N GLN A 63 2.75 -25.46 33.14
CA GLN A 63 3.91 -24.57 33.23
C GLN A 63 4.84 -24.67 32.02
N GLU A 64 5.13 -25.89 31.55
CA GLU A 64 6.08 -26.12 30.46
C GLU A 64 5.58 -25.57 29.13
N ASP A 65 4.33 -25.89 28.78
CA ASP A 65 3.68 -25.45 27.54
C ASP A 65 3.46 -23.94 27.54
N VAL A 66 2.99 -23.36 28.66
CA VAL A 66 2.75 -21.92 28.77
C VAL A 66 4.06 -21.14 28.64
N TYR A 67 5.13 -21.55 29.34
CA TYR A 67 6.43 -20.86 29.23
C TYR A 67 7.05 -21.04 27.85
N GLY A 68 6.89 -22.22 27.24
CA GLY A 68 7.30 -22.49 25.86
C GLY A 68 6.62 -21.55 24.87
N VAL A 69 5.29 -21.48 24.90
CA VAL A 69 4.48 -20.62 24.03
C VAL A 69 4.86 -19.14 24.20
N ILE A 70 4.94 -18.65 25.43
CA ILE A 70 5.30 -17.25 25.70
C ILE A 70 6.71 -16.93 25.22
N SER A 71 7.66 -17.85 25.39
CA SER A 71 9.00 -17.68 24.84
C SER A 71 8.97 -17.58 23.32
N ILE A 72 8.21 -18.42 22.63
CA ILE A 72 8.10 -18.33 21.17
C ILE A 72 7.46 -17.00 20.78
N MET A 73 6.36 -16.59 21.41
CA MET A 73 5.70 -15.31 21.14
C MET A 73 6.65 -14.11 21.34
N PHE A 74 7.33 -14.04 22.49
CA PHE A 74 8.26 -12.97 22.83
C PHE A 74 9.41 -12.87 21.82
N TRP A 75 10.06 -13.99 21.49
CA TRP A 75 11.16 -14.01 20.54
C TRP A 75 10.70 -13.77 19.10
N SER A 76 9.47 -14.12 18.75
CA SER A 76 8.88 -13.79 17.45
C SER A 76 8.69 -12.29 17.28
N VAL A 77 8.09 -11.61 18.27
CA VAL A 77 7.96 -10.14 18.27
C VAL A 77 9.34 -9.46 18.29
N THR A 78 10.28 -10.00 19.05
CA THR A 78 11.64 -9.44 19.14
C THR A 78 12.39 -9.58 17.81
N ILE A 79 12.44 -10.77 17.22
CA ILE A 79 13.22 -11.05 16.01
C ILE A 79 12.54 -10.43 14.78
N VAL A 80 11.25 -10.67 14.59
CA VAL A 80 10.54 -10.20 13.39
C VAL A 80 10.25 -8.71 13.51
N VAL A 81 9.54 -8.27 14.54
CA VAL A 81 9.07 -6.88 14.58
C VAL A 81 10.20 -5.93 14.99
N SER A 82 10.85 -6.20 16.13
CA SER A 82 11.86 -5.28 16.67
C SER A 82 13.14 -5.27 15.83
N ILE A 83 13.71 -6.44 15.52
CA ILE A 83 14.99 -6.52 14.81
C ILE A 83 14.77 -6.39 13.30
N LYS A 84 13.98 -7.28 12.68
CA LYS A 84 13.82 -7.28 11.21
C LYS A 84 13.11 -6.02 10.72
N TYR A 85 11.91 -5.70 11.20
CA TYR A 85 11.16 -4.55 10.67
C TYR A 85 11.72 -3.21 11.16
N VAL A 86 11.76 -2.98 12.48
CA VAL A 86 12.07 -1.66 13.05
C VAL A 86 13.54 -1.28 12.90
N LEU A 87 14.48 -2.20 13.16
CA LEU A 87 15.91 -1.88 13.12
C LEU A 87 16.55 -2.04 11.73
N VAL A 88 16.10 -3.03 10.95
CA VAL A 88 16.71 -3.35 9.64
C VAL A 88 15.86 -2.80 8.49
N LEU A 89 14.62 -3.26 8.29
CA LEU A 89 13.82 -2.99 7.09
C LEU A 89 13.50 -1.51 6.91
N MET A 90 13.18 -0.78 7.99
CA MET A 90 12.96 0.67 7.95
C MET A 90 14.18 1.51 7.54
N ARG A 91 15.37 0.91 7.39
CA ARG A 91 16.54 1.60 6.82
C ARG A 91 16.56 1.54 5.30
N ALA A 92 15.78 0.64 4.70
CA ALA A 92 15.65 0.51 3.27
C ALA A 92 14.40 1.28 2.86
N ASP A 93 14.54 2.56 2.57
CA ASP A 93 13.47 3.39 2.03
C ASP A 93 13.68 3.66 0.54
N ASN A 94 12.60 3.99 -0.17
CA ASN A 94 12.66 4.53 -1.53
C ASN A 94 12.06 5.94 -1.52
N ASP A 95 12.92 6.95 -1.45
CA ASP A 95 12.53 8.37 -1.34
C ASP A 95 11.66 8.63 -0.08
N GLY A 96 12.03 8.00 1.05
CA GLY A 96 11.31 8.10 2.32
C GLY A 96 10.10 7.16 2.46
N GLU A 97 9.63 6.53 1.38
CA GLU A 97 8.54 5.54 1.44
C GLU A 97 9.07 4.13 1.79
N GLY A 98 8.28 3.38 2.56
CA GLY A 98 8.50 1.96 2.85
C GLY A 98 7.39 1.07 2.30
N GLY A 99 7.45 -0.22 2.62
CA GLY A 99 6.54 -1.26 2.15
C GLY A 99 7.09 -2.13 1.01
N VAL A 100 6.39 -3.23 0.72
CA VAL A 100 6.74 -4.22 -0.33
C VAL A 100 7.00 -3.54 -1.68
N MET A 101 6.17 -2.57 -2.05
CA MET A 101 6.27 -1.88 -3.34
C MET A 101 7.44 -0.93 -3.42
N ALA A 102 7.76 -0.25 -2.32
CA ALA A 102 8.97 0.57 -2.22
C ALA A 102 10.22 -0.31 -2.39
N LEU A 103 10.27 -1.48 -1.74
CA LEU A 103 11.37 -2.45 -1.93
C LEU A 103 11.42 -3.01 -3.35
N ALA A 104 10.28 -3.36 -3.94
CA ALA A 104 10.23 -3.89 -5.31
C ALA A 104 10.69 -2.83 -6.34
N ALA A 105 10.29 -1.57 -6.15
CA ALA A 105 10.72 -0.44 -6.97
C ALA A 105 12.22 -0.16 -6.81
N LEU A 106 12.72 -0.15 -5.57
CA LEU A 106 14.13 0.02 -5.24
C LEU A 106 14.99 -1.11 -5.83
N ALA A 107 14.57 -2.37 -5.66
CA ALA A 107 15.22 -3.52 -6.25
C ALA A 107 15.27 -3.40 -7.79
N ARG A 108 14.15 -3.04 -8.42
CA ARG A 108 14.10 -2.83 -9.87
C ARG A 108 15.09 -1.76 -10.34
N ARG A 109 15.23 -0.65 -9.60
CA ARG A 109 16.18 0.43 -9.91
C ARG A 109 17.62 -0.04 -9.78
N LEU A 110 17.95 -0.73 -8.69
CA LEU A 110 19.30 -1.25 -8.42
C LEU A 110 19.74 -2.32 -9.43
N TYR A 111 18.80 -3.10 -9.97
CA TYR A 111 19.05 -4.17 -10.91
C TYR A 111 18.67 -3.85 -12.36
N ALA A 112 18.37 -2.59 -12.70
CA ALA A 112 17.90 -2.17 -14.02
C ALA A 112 18.84 -2.57 -15.17
N LYS A 113 20.16 -2.66 -14.91
CA LYS A 113 21.18 -3.03 -15.91
C LYS A 113 21.31 -4.55 -16.15
N ARG A 114 20.67 -5.42 -15.34
CA ARG A 114 20.73 -6.89 -15.53
C ARG A 114 19.56 -7.38 -16.37
N ARG A 115 19.85 -8.16 -17.43
CA ARG A 115 18.83 -8.86 -18.23
C ARG A 115 17.93 -9.73 -17.31
N GLY A 116 16.61 -9.53 -17.40
CA GLY A 116 15.61 -10.34 -16.71
C GLY A 116 15.30 -9.97 -15.24
N GLY A 117 16.19 -9.25 -14.55
CA GLY A 117 16.04 -8.92 -13.14
C GLY A 117 14.77 -8.11 -12.86
N ALA A 118 14.53 -7.06 -13.64
CA ALA A 118 13.37 -6.17 -13.47
C ALA A 118 12.01 -6.90 -13.50
N THR A 119 11.89 -7.99 -14.28
CA THR A 119 10.65 -8.77 -14.36
C THR A 119 10.44 -9.62 -13.10
N VAL A 120 11.50 -10.22 -12.55
CA VAL A 120 11.43 -11.04 -11.33
C VAL A 120 11.02 -10.19 -10.13
N PHE A 121 11.65 -9.03 -9.93
CA PHE A 121 11.31 -8.14 -8.80
C PHE A 121 9.88 -7.63 -8.87
N LEU A 122 9.40 -7.34 -10.07
CA LEU A 122 8.02 -6.92 -10.28
C LEU A 122 7.03 -8.05 -9.95
N VAL A 123 7.34 -9.30 -10.31
CA VAL A 123 6.49 -10.46 -9.94
C VAL A 123 6.46 -10.65 -8.44
N ILE A 124 7.62 -10.57 -7.76
CA ILE A 124 7.69 -10.66 -6.29
C ILE A 124 6.85 -9.53 -5.64
N GLY A 125 6.98 -8.30 -6.13
CA GLY A 125 6.19 -7.16 -5.66
C GLY A 125 4.67 -7.35 -5.89
N ILE A 126 4.26 -7.86 -7.05
CA ILE A 126 2.85 -8.20 -7.33
C ILE A 126 2.34 -9.24 -6.32
N ILE A 127 3.13 -10.28 -6.03
CA ILE A 127 2.74 -11.31 -5.06
C ILE A 127 2.57 -10.72 -3.68
N GLY A 128 3.56 -9.96 -3.18
CA GLY A 128 3.48 -9.36 -1.84
C GLY A 128 2.32 -8.40 -1.67
N VAL A 129 2.10 -7.48 -2.63
CA VAL A 129 0.92 -6.59 -2.60
C VAL A 129 -0.38 -7.39 -2.60
N SER A 130 -0.48 -8.44 -3.40
CA SER A 130 -1.70 -9.24 -3.48
C SER A 130 -1.98 -10.00 -2.19
N LEU A 131 -0.94 -10.48 -1.50
CA LEU A 131 -1.07 -11.09 -0.17
C LEU A 131 -1.48 -10.05 0.89
N PHE A 132 -0.99 -8.81 0.80
CA PHE A 132 -1.45 -7.70 1.64
C PHE A 132 -2.93 -7.37 1.42
N TYR A 133 -3.44 -7.44 0.19
CA TYR A 133 -4.89 -7.29 -0.04
C TYR A 133 -5.70 -8.40 0.64
N GLY A 134 -5.18 -9.63 0.66
CA GLY A 134 -5.79 -10.74 1.40
C GLY A 134 -5.88 -10.43 2.90
N ASP A 135 -4.80 -9.90 3.47
CA ASP A 135 -4.73 -9.42 4.85
C ASP A 135 -5.72 -8.26 5.11
N SER A 136 -5.75 -7.26 4.22
CA SER A 136 -6.56 -6.04 4.35
C SER A 136 -8.07 -6.29 4.45
N VAL A 137 -8.54 -7.40 3.89
CA VAL A 137 -9.95 -7.80 3.95
C VAL A 137 -10.26 -8.57 5.24
N ILE A 138 -9.30 -9.27 5.82
CA ILE A 138 -9.52 -10.12 6.99
C ILE A 138 -9.33 -9.35 8.29
N THR A 139 -8.30 -8.51 8.38
CA THR A 139 -7.90 -7.82 9.62
C THR A 139 -9.04 -7.01 10.24
N PRO A 140 -9.81 -6.18 9.51
CA PRO A 140 -10.94 -5.46 10.11
C PRO A 140 -12.02 -6.39 10.67
N ALA A 141 -12.26 -7.52 10.01
CA ALA A 141 -13.25 -8.49 10.45
C ALA A 141 -12.80 -9.22 11.72
N VAL A 142 -11.55 -9.71 11.79
CA VAL A 142 -11.01 -10.39 12.98
C VAL A 142 -10.98 -9.41 14.15
N SER A 143 -10.36 -8.25 13.98
CA SER A 143 -10.12 -7.31 15.07
C SER A 143 -11.42 -6.79 15.68
N VAL A 144 -12.37 -6.30 14.87
CA VAL A 144 -13.64 -5.80 15.39
C VAL A 144 -14.47 -6.92 16.03
N LEU A 145 -14.48 -8.11 15.45
CA LEU A 145 -15.20 -9.25 16.03
C LEU A 145 -14.59 -9.67 17.36
N SER A 146 -13.26 -9.76 17.47
CA SER A 146 -12.57 -10.08 18.73
C SER A 146 -12.79 -9.05 19.84
N ALA A 147 -12.89 -7.75 19.50
CA ALA A 147 -13.22 -6.74 20.50
C ALA A 147 -14.65 -6.89 21.04
N VAL A 148 -15.62 -7.15 20.15
CA VAL A 148 -17.04 -7.27 20.51
C VAL A 148 -17.32 -8.61 21.20
N GLU A 149 -16.58 -9.68 20.88
CA GLU A 149 -16.68 -10.98 21.56
C GLU A 149 -16.40 -10.91 23.06
N GLY A 150 -15.71 -9.87 23.56
CA GLY A 150 -15.58 -9.64 25.00
C GLY A 150 -16.91 -9.41 25.73
N LEU A 151 -17.99 -9.10 25.00
CA LEU A 151 -19.35 -9.08 25.56
C LEU A 151 -19.80 -10.46 26.02
N SER A 152 -19.30 -11.56 25.45
CA SER A 152 -19.63 -12.91 25.94
C SER A 152 -19.13 -13.16 27.35
N THR A 153 -18.01 -12.54 27.71
CA THR A 153 -17.41 -12.65 29.04
C THR A 153 -18.12 -11.69 30.02
N ALA A 154 -18.39 -10.46 29.58
CA ALA A 154 -18.97 -9.41 30.43
C ALA A 154 -20.49 -9.48 30.60
N ALA A 155 -21.22 -9.93 29.58
CA ALA A 155 -22.68 -9.97 29.53
C ALA A 155 -23.19 -11.09 28.60
N PRO A 156 -23.14 -12.38 29.04
CA PRO A 156 -23.47 -13.55 28.21
C PRO A 156 -24.86 -13.50 27.53
N SER A 157 -25.82 -12.76 28.10
CA SER A 157 -27.14 -12.55 27.50
C SER A 157 -27.11 -11.86 26.13
N LEU A 158 -26.00 -11.17 25.80
CA LEU A 158 -25.83 -10.39 24.58
C LEU A 158 -25.07 -11.14 23.47
N ASP A 159 -24.75 -12.43 23.65
CA ASP A 159 -23.99 -13.24 22.67
C ASP A 159 -24.56 -13.18 21.25
N HIS A 160 -25.89 -13.22 21.13
CA HIS A 160 -26.60 -13.17 19.85
C HIS A 160 -26.46 -11.82 19.12
N LEU A 161 -26.02 -10.75 19.81
CA LEU A 161 -25.83 -9.41 19.25
C LEU A 161 -24.40 -9.14 18.80
N ILE A 162 -23.43 -10.02 19.06
CA ILE A 162 -22.01 -9.80 18.74
C ILE A 162 -21.81 -9.54 17.23
N VAL A 163 -22.31 -10.44 16.38
CA VAL A 163 -22.20 -10.32 14.92
C VAL A 163 -22.94 -9.07 14.39
N PRO A 164 -24.21 -8.79 14.79
CA PRO A 164 -24.89 -7.53 14.45
C PRO A 164 -24.14 -6.27 14.88
N ILE A 165 -23.59 -6.22 16.09
CA ILE A 165 -22.85 -5.05 16.60
C ILE A 165 -21.58 -4.84 15.78
N ALA A 166 -20.81 -5.91 15.53
CA ALA A 166 -19.61 -5.86 14.69
C ALA A 166 -19.94 -5.39 13.26
N ALA A 167 -21.04 -5.86 12.67
CA ALA A 167 -21.51 -5.40 11.36
C ALA A 167 -21.81 -3.89 11.35
N VAL A 168 -22.51 -3.38 12.37
CA VAL A 168 -22.82 -1.95 12.47
C VAL A 168 -21.53 -1.13 12.59
N ILE A 169 -20.58 -1.56 13.43
CA ILE A 169 -19.28 -0.89 13.59
C ILE A 169 -18.55 -0.83 12.24
N LEU A 170 -18.47 -1.95 11.52
CA LEU A 170 -17.81 -2.01 10.21
C LEU A 170 -18.53 -1.13 9.16
N VAL A 171 -19.86 -1.12 9.12
CA VAL A 171 -20.62 -0.24 8.22
C VAL A 171 -20.29 1.23 8.51
N LEU A 172 -20.34 1.64 9.77
CA LEU A 172 -20.02 3.02 10.18
C LEU A 172 -18.56 3.36 9.83
N LEU A 173 -17.63 2.43 10.07
CA LEU A 173 -16.23 2.56 9.69
C LEU A 173 -16.09 2.90 8.20
N PHE A 174 -16.65 2.06 7.33
CA PHE A 174 -16.53 2.20 5.88
C PHE A 174 -17.26 3.44 5.32
N LEU A 175 -18.33 3.90 5.98
CA LEU A 175 -19.05 5.14 5.62
C LEU A 175 -18.23 6.40 5.93
N VAL A 176 -17.45 6.40 7.02
CA VAL A 176 -16.66 7.56 7.45
C VAL A 176 -15.39 7.75 6.62
N GLN A 177 -14.93 6.73 5.88
CA GLN A 177 -13.67 6.78 5.10
C GLN A 177 -13.56 7.97 4.15
N ARG A 178 -14.69 8.40 3.56
CA ARG A 178 -14.71 9.54 2.62
C ARG A 178 -14.28 10.88 3.24
N PHE A 179 -14.33 11.01 4.56
CA PHE A 179 -13.96 12.23 5.28
C PHE A 179 -12.46 12.29 5.58
N GLY A 180 -11.71 11.21 5.33
CA GLY A 180 -10.28 11.12 5.54
C GLY A 180 -9.86 11.00 7.00
N THR A 181 -8.61 10.59 7.21
CA THR A 181 -8.00 10.45 8.54
C THR A 181 -7.62 11.81 9.14
N GLY A 182 -7.44 12.87 8.35
CA GLY A 182 -6.99 14.18 8.83
C GLY A 182 -7.89 14.86 9.87
N LYS A 183 -9.21 14.61 9.88
CA LYS A 183 -10.13 15.22 10.87
C LYS A 183 -10.23 14.42 12.18
N VAL A 184 -9.92 13.12 12.16
CA VAL A 184 -10.11 12.21 13.31
C VAL A 184 -8.77 11.72 13.89
N GLY A 185 -7.69 11.80 13.11
CA GLY A 185 -6.35 11.28 13.45
C GLY A 185 -5.74 11.89 14.71
N ASN A 186 -6.12 13.11 15.08
CA ASN A 186 -5.68 13.73 16.33
C ASN A 186 -6.17 12.97 17.58
N LEU A 187 -7.29 12.25 17.49
CA LEU A 187 -7.82 11.45 18.59
C LEU A 187 -7.24 10.02 18.62
N PHE A 188 -6.76 9.50 17.48
CA PHE A 188 -6.27 8.12 17.40
C PHE A 188 -5.05 7.89 18.29
N GLY A 189 -4.10 8.82 18.30
CA GLY A 189 -2.89 8.73 19.14
C GLY A 189 -3.20 8.61 20.63
N PRO A 190 -3.96 9.54 21.23
CA PRO A 190 -4.38 9.46 22.63
C PRO A 190 -5.15 8.18 23.00
N VAL A 191 -6.08 7.73 22.14
CA VAL A 191 -6.85 6.51 22.39
C VAL A 191 -5.95 5.27 22.38
N MET A 192 -5.03 5.17 21.42
CA MET A 192 -4.08 4.06 21.36
C MET A 192 -3.08 4.10 22.52
N LEU A 193 -2.63 5.28 22.95
CA LEU A 193 -1.80 5.40 24.15
C LEU A 193 -2.54 4.89 25.38
N LEU A 194 -3.81 5.29 25.56
CA LEU A 194 -4.65 4.80 26.65
C LEU A 194 -4.80 3.27 26.58
N TRP A 195 -5.07 2.73 25.38
CA TRP A 195 -5.14 1.29 25.15
C TRP A 195 -3.86 0.56 25.61
N PHE A 196 -2.68 1.00 25.16
CA PHE A 196 -1.41 0.38 25.55
C PHE A 196 -1.14 0.47 27.06
N VAL A 197 -1.47 1.60 27.69
CA VAL A 197 -1.32 1.76 29.15
C VAL A 197 -2.26 0.81 29.88
N VAL A 198 -3.53 0.71 29.47
CA VAL A 198 -4.53 -0.15 30.12
C VAL A 198 -4.13 -1.63 30.03
N ILE A 199 -3.71 -2.13 28.86
CA ILE A 199 -3.32 -3.54 28.72
C ILE A 199 -2.02 -3.86 29.47
N ALA A 200 -1.10 -2.90 29.58
CA ALA A 200 0.13 -3.05 30.36
C ALA A 200 -0.17 -3.13 31.86
N VAL A 201 -0.98 -2.20 32.37
CA VAL A 201 -1.39 -2.15 33.78
C VAL A 201 -2.20 -3.40 34.16
N ALA A 202 -3.04 -3.91 33.27
CA ALA A 202 -3.80 -5.14 33.52
C ALA A 202 -2.91 -6.38 33.70
N GLY A 203 -1.76 -6.45 33.02
CA GLY A 203 -0.85 -7.60 33.13
C GLY A 203 -0.01 -7.61 34.41
N VAL A 204 0.33 -6.43 34.96
CA VAL A 204 1.26 -6.30 36.09
C VAL A 204 0.81 -7.06 37.35
N PRO A 205 -0.45 -6.96 37.83
CA PRO A 205 -0.88 -7.67 39.04
C PRO A 205 -0.68 -9.19 38.97
N HIS A 206 -0.98 -9.80 37.82
CA HIS A 206 -0.83 -11.24 37.61
C HIS A 206 0.65 -11.64 37.59
N ILE A 207 1.51 -10.86 36.94
CA ILE A 207 2.97 -11.10 36.96
C ILE A 207 3.54 -11.00 38.39
N VAL A 208 3.07 -10.04 39.19
CA VAL A 208 3.50 -9.87 40.57
C VAL A 208 3.03 -11.04 41.44
N ALA A 209 1.83 -11.57 41.19
CA ALA A 209 1.33 -12.75 41.89
C ALA A 209 2.14 -14.01 41.54
N HIS A 210 2.53 -14.20 40.27
CA HIS A 210 3.32 -15.34 39.82
C HIS A 210 4.58 -14.92 39.02
N PRO A 211 5.64 -14.45 39.71
CA PRO A 211 6.85 -13.93 39.06
C PRO A 211 7.61 -14.99 38.23
N GLY A 212 7.32 -16.28 38.45
CA GLY A 212 7.86 -17.37 37.65
C GLY A 212 7.58 -17.22 36.15
N VAL A 213 6.49 -16.55 35.76
CA VAL A 213 6.13 -16.33 34.35
C VAL A 213 7.20 -15.59 33.54
N LEU A 214 8.06 -14.81 34.21
CA LEU A 214 9.21 -14.13 33.59
C LEU A 214 10.23 -15.10 32.99
N GLN A 215 10.26 -16.35 33.46
CA GLN A 215 11.10 -17.38 32.86
C GLN A 215 10.74 -17.63 31.40
N GLY A 216 9.47 -17.42 31.01
CA GLY A 216 9.01 -17.47 29.63
C GLY A 216 9.70 -16.47 28.70
N LEU A 217 10.45 -15.49 29.18
CA LEU A 217 11.27 -14.62 28.32
C LEU A 217 12.58 -15.29 27.86
N SER A 218 13.01 -16.35 28.55
CA SER A 218 14.24 -17.07 28.20
C SER A 218 14.03 -17.93 26.95
N PRO A 219 14.88 -17.82 25.92
CA PRO A 219 14.77 -18.62 24.69
C PRO A 219 14.92 -20.12 24.95
N THR A 220 15.48 -20.51 26.11
CA THR A 220 15.59 -21.90 26.54
C THR A 220 14.23 -22.59 26.59
N TRP A 221 13.15 -21.89 26.97
CA TRP A 221 11.81 -22.47 27.03
C TRP A 221 11.22 -22.72 25.65
N ALA A 222 11.42 -21.81 24.68
CA ALA A 222 11.04 -22.06 23.29
C ALA A 222 11.77 -23.29 22.71
N ILE A 223 13.07 -23.41 22.98
CA ILE A 223 13.86 -24.56 22.51
C ILE A 223 13.40 -25.85 23.20
N ALA A 224 13.18 -25.82 24.51
CA ALA A 224 12.71 -26.97 25.27
C ALA A 224 11.34 -27.46 24.77
N PHE A 225 10.41 -26.54 24.54
CA PHE A 225 9.09 -26.84 24.00
C PHE A 225 9.17 -27.45 22.59
N LEU A 226 10.03 -26.90 21.72
CA LEU A 226 10.26 -27.44 20.38
C LEU A 226 10.82 -28.87 20.40
N VAL A 227 11.77 -29.16 21.30
CA VAL A 227 12.39 -30.49 21.41
C VAL A 227 11.43 -31.49 22.06
N ALA A 228 10.72 -31.10 23.11
CA ALA A 228 9.79 -31.97 23.83
C ALA A 228 8.54 -32.27 23.00
N HIS A 229 8.03 -31.28 22.29
CA HIS A 229 6.75 -31.34 21.58
C HIS A 229 6.85 -30.76 20.15
N PRO A 230 7.61 -31.40 19.23
CA PRO A 230 7.88 -30.84 17.91
C PRO A 230 6.61 -30.67 17.05
N TYR A 231 5.68 -31.63 17.10
CA TYR A 231 4.41 -31.55 16.36
C TYR A 231 3.49 -30.46 16.93
N ILE A 232 3.33 -30.40 18.25
CA ILE A 232 2.51 -29.39 18.92
C ILE A 232 3.08 -28.00 18.67
N THR A 233 4.41 -27.86 18.76
CA THR A 233 5.10 -26.60 18.45
C THR A 233 4.84 -26.18 17.01
N PHE A 234 4.95 -27.10 16.04
CA PHE A 234 4.65 -26.81 14.63
C PHE A 234 3.21 -26.29 14.43
N VAL A 235 2.22 -26.90 15.08
CA VAL A 235 0.82 -26.45 15.05
C VAL A 235 0.67 -25.07 15.72
N ALA A 236 1.28 -24.90 16.90
CA ALA A 236 1.26 -23.66 17.67
C ALA A 236 1.88 -22.48 16.91
N MET A 237 2.95 -22.70 16.13
CA MET A 237 3.54 -21.67 15.25
C MET A 237 2.49 -21.06 14.30
N GLY A 238 1.54 -21.88 13.83
CA GLY A 238 0.42 -21.40 13.02
C GLY A 238 -0.52 -20.43 13.72
N ALA A 239 -0.54 -20.37 15.06
CA ALA A 239 -1.29 -19.39 15.85
C ALA A 239 -0.38 -18.28 16.40
N VAL A 240 0.87 -18.60 16.76
CA VAL A 240 1.82 -17.62 17.29
C VAL A 240 2.11 -16.51 16.29
N VAL A 241 2.02 -16.75 14.98
CA VAL A 241 2.16 -15.68 13.97
C VAL A 241 1.23 -14.47 14.23
N LEU A 242 0.10 -14.66 14.92
CA LEU A 242 -0.84 -13.60 15.25
C LEU A 242 -0.27 -12.48 16.14
N VAL A 243 0.88 -12.70 16.79
CA VAL A 243 1.55 -11.68 17.60
C VAL A 243 2.40 -10.70 16.79
N ILE A 244 2.71 -11.05 15.54
CA ILE A 244 3.56 -10.26 14.63
C ILE A 244 2.78 -9.66 13.46
N THR A 245 1.46 -9.81 13.46
CA THR A 245 0.57 -9.22 12.46
C THR A 245 0.59 -7.70 12.60
N GLY A 246 0.51 -6.99 11.48
CA GLY A 246 0.70 -5.54 11.44
C GLY A 246 2.14 -5.07 11.28
N ALA A 247 3.16 -5.94 11.37
CA ALA A 247 4.56 -5.56 11.14
C ALA A 247 4.80 -4.93 9.75
N GLU A 248 4.04 -5.34 8.74
CA GLU A 248 4.10 -4.77 7.39
C GLU A 248 3.55 -3.33 7.35
N ALA A 249 2.47 -3.05 8.10
CA ALA A 249 1.90 -1.71 8.21
C ALA A 249 2.91 -0.72 8.82
N LEU A 250 3.72 -1.18 9.81
CA LEU A 250 4.83 -0.39 10.36
C LEU A 250 5.77 0.12 9.26
N TYR A 251 6.07 -0.73 8.29
CA TYR A 251 7.00 -0.39 7.22
C TYR A 251 6.35 0.44 6.12
N ALA A 252 5.09 0.16 5.76
CA ALA A 252 4.35 0.91 4.75
C ALA A 252 4.13 2.39 5.17
N ASP A 253 3.87 2.66 6.45
CA ASP A 253 3.56 4.01 6.94
C ASP A 253 4.78 4.86 7.31
N MET A 254 6.00 4.37 7.05
CA MET A 254 7.23 5.12 7.30
C MET A 254 7.27 6.47 6.56
N GLY A 255 6.67 6.57 5.37
CA GLY A 255 6.62 7.81 4.59
C GLY A 255 5.84 8.95 5.26
N HIS A 256 4.94 8.64 6.19
CA HIS A 256 4.11 9.63 6.90
C HIS A 256 4.76 10.15 8.19
N PHE A 257 5.33 9.24 8.98
CA PHE A 257 5.78 9.55 10.35
C PHE A 257 7.31 9.60 10.50
N GLY A 258 8.03 8.97 9.57
CA GLY A 258 9.47 8.80 9.65
C GLY A 258 9.91 7.76 10.68
N ARG A 259 11.09 7.20 10.44
CA ARG A 259 11.68 6.13 11.26
C ARG A 259 11.85 6.49 12.76
N PRO A 260 12.35 7.67 13.16
CA PRO A 260 12.62 7.96 14.59
C PRO A 260 11.35 7.97 15.46
N ALA A 261 10.22 8.42 14.92
CA ALA A 261 8.94 8.45 15.63
C ALA A 261 8.44 7.03 15.89
N ILE A 262 8.44 6.19 14.86
CA ILE A 262 8.01 4.78 14.94
C ILE A 262 8.90 4.00 15.91
N LEU A 263 10.23 4.17 15.83
CA LEU A 263 11.17 3.48 16.72
C LEU A 263 10.92 3.81 18.20
N ARG A 264 10.70 5.09 18.54
CA ARG A 264 10.44 5.50 19.92
C ARG A 264 9.09 4.97 20.42
N ALA A 265 8.03 5.11 19.62
CA ALA A 265 6.72 4.57 19.98
C ALA A 265 6.78 3.05 20.22
N TRP A 266 7.51 2.31 19.38
CA TRP A 266 7.70 0.87 19.53
C TRP A 266 8.38 0.51 20.85
N PHE A 267 9.61 0.99 21.09
CA PHE A 267 10.41 0.54 22.24
C PHE A 267 9.96 1.11 23.59
N PHE A 268 9.32 2.28 23.63
CA PHE A 268 8.90 2.90 24.89
C PHE A 268 7.46 2.62 25.29
N VAL A 269 6.58 2.30 24.35
CA VAL A 269 5.13 2.13 24.63
C VAL A 269 4.66 0.75 24.20
N VAL A 270 4.73 0.45 22.90
CA VAL A 270 4.05 -0.71 22.32
C VAL A 270 4.68 -2.02 22.76
N PHE A 271 5.99 -2.19 22.56
CA PHE A 271 6.69 -3.43 22.89
C PHE A 271 6.60 -3.77 24.39
N PRO A 272 6.87 -2.85 25.33
CA PRO A 272 6.68 -3.14 26.76
C PRO A 272 5.22 -3.50 27.12
N ALA A 273 4.23 -2.79 26.56
CA ALA A 273 2.83 -3.05 26.83
C ALA A 273 2.38 -4.44 26.37
N LEU A 274 2.78 -4.85 25.16
CA LEU A 274 2.48 -6.17 24.62
C LEU A 274 3.12 -7.28 25.46
N VAL A 275 4.40 -7.11 25.85
CA VAL A 275 5.12 -8.10 26.66
C VAL A 275 4.47 -8.26 28.03
N LEU A 276 4.16 -7.15 28.72
CA LEU A 276 3.48 -7.18 30.01
C LEU A 276 2.10 -7.82 29.91
N ASN A 277 1.35 -7.54 28.85
CA ASN A 277 0.03 -8.12 28.67
C ASN A 277 0.10 -9.64 28.42
N TYR A 278 0.98 -10.11 27.52
CA TYR A 278 1.12 -11.55 27.25
C TYR A 278 1.62 -12.33 28.47
N LEU A 279 2.55 -11.77 29.25
CA LEU A 279 2.99 -12.37 30.51
C LEU A 279 1.85 -12.43 31.55
N GLY A 280 1.05 -11.36 31.66
CA GLY A 280 -0.12 -11.35 32.54
C GLY A 280 -1.15 -12.41 32.15
N GLN A 281 -1.49 -12.51 30.86
CA GLN A 281 -2.40 -13.54 30.36
C GLN A 281 -1.86 -14.96 30.62
N ALA A 282 -0.55 -15.18 30.46
CA ALA A 282 0.07 -16.47 30.74
C ALA A 282 0.02 -16.85 32.22
N SER A 283 0.23 -15.89 33.11
CA SER A 283 0.06 -16.09 34.55
C SER A 283 -1.36 -16.52 34.89
N LEU A 284 -2.35 -15.81 34.35
CA LEU A 284 -3.77 -16.13 34.56
C LEU A 284 -4.10 -17.56 34.09
N VAL A 285 -3.60 -17.98 32.93
CA VAL A 285 -3.84 -19.34 32.41
C VAL A 285 -3.18 -20.41 33.28
N LEU A 286 -2.07 -20.10 33.95
CA LEU A 286 -1.42 -21.03 34.89
C LEU A 286 -2.17 -21.16 36.22
N GLU A 287 -2.80 -20.08 36.67
CA GLU A 287 -3.63 -20.06 37.88
C GLU A 287 -4.98 -20.74 37.63
N ASP A 288 -5.63 -20.38 36.53
CA ASP A 288 -6.92 -20.93 36.09
C ASP A 288 -6.84 -21.43 34.64
N PRO A 289 -6.66 -22.74 34.43
CA PRO A 289 -6.67 -23.35 33.10
C PRO A 289 -7.94 -23.08 32.28
N SER A 290 -9.08 -22.78 32.94
CA SER A 290 -10.33 -22.46 32.25
C SER A 290 -10.30 -21.09 31.56
N ALA A 291 -9.42 -20.20 32.03
CA ALA A 291 -9.22 -18.86 31.47
C ALA A 291 -8.60 -18.88 30.06
N ALA A 292 -8.04 -20.02 29.62
CA ALA A 292 -7.51 -20.19 28.27
C ALA A 292 -8.53 -19.94 27.15
N LYS A 293 -9.84 -19.99 27.46
CA LYS A 293 -10.92 -19.69 26.52
C LYS A 293 -10.98 -18.22 26.11
N ASP A 294 -10.64 -17.32 27.02
CA ASP A 294 -10.62 -15.87 26.77
C ASP A 294 -9.68 -15.13 27.74
N PRO A 295 -8.36 -15.39 27.63
CA PRO A 295 -7.39 -14.92 28.62
C PRO A 295 -7.25 -13.40 28.65
N PHE A 296 -7.63 -12.69 27.59
CA PHE A 296 -7.54 -11.24 27.53
C PHE A 296 -8.62 -10.56 28.39
N PHE A 297 -9.91 -10.88 28.18
CA PHE A 297 -10.98 -10.20 28.92
C PHE A 297 -11.05 -10.66 30.38
N LEU A 298 -10.71 -11.93 30.66
CA LEU A 298 -10.62 -12.46 32.02
C LEU A 298 -9.43 -11.89 32.82
N LEU A 299 -8.48 -11.22 32.17
CA LEU A 299 -7.41 -10.50 32.85
C LEU A 299 -7.93 -9.33 33.70
N PHE A 300 -9.10 -8.79 33.31
CA PHE A 300 -9.70 -7.63 33.94
C PHE A 300 -10.76 -8.03 34.98
N PRO A 301 -10.84 -7.31 36.12
CA PRO A 301 -11.95 -7.46 37.06
C PRO A 301 -13.30 -7.19 36.37
N ASP A 302 -14.37 -7.85 36.83
CA ASP A 302 -15.72 -7.77 36.24
C ASP A 302 -16.20 -6.33 35.98
N ALA A 303 -15.92 -5.41 36.91
CA ALA A 303 -16.31 -4.00 36.80
C ALA A 303 -15.65 -3.26 35.62
N LEU A 304 -14.49 -3.73 35.14
CA LEU A 304 -13.72 -3.11 34.06
C LEU A 304 -13.93 -3.79 32.70
N GLN A 305 -14.56 -4.96 32.64
CA GLN A 305 -14.73 -5.71 31.39
C GLN A 305 -15.50 -4.91 30.33
N ILE A 306 -16.65 -4.31 30.67
CA ILE A 306 -17.42 -3.48 29.72
C ILE A 306 -16.65 -2.22 29.26
N PRO A 307 -16.05 -1.40 30.15
CA PRO A 307 -15.17 -0.31 29.72
C PRO A 307 -14.05 -0.75 28.78
N VAL A 308 -13.44 -1.91 29.03
CA VAL A 308 -12.37 -2.47 28.20
C VAL A 308 -12.90 -2.94 26.85
N VAL A 309 -14.09 -3.54 26.78
CA VAL A 309 -14.74 -3.88 25.49
C VAL A 309 -14.95 -2.63 24.64
N VAL A 310 -15.39 -1.52 25.23
CA VAL A 310 -15.54 -0.24 24.51
C VAL A 310 -14.19 0.26 24.02
N LEU A 311 -13.17 0.26 24.88
CA LEU A 311 -11.82 0.70 24.51
C LEU A 311 -11.18 -0.20 23.43
N ALA A 312 -11.34 -1.52 23.54
CA ALA A 312 -10.91 -2.49 22.54
C ALA A 312 -11.63 -2.26 21.20
N THR A 313 -12.92 -1.94 21.24
CA THR A 313 -13.70 -1.60 20.03
C THR A 313 -13.14 -0.34 19.37
N MET A 314 -12.79 0.69 20.16
CA MET A 314 -12.15 1.90 19.63
C MET A 314 -10.77 1.59 19.04
N ALA A 315 -9.94 0.81 19.73
CA ALA A 315 -8.61 0.41 19.26
C ALA A 315 -8.67 -0.41 17.96
N THR A 316 -9.62 -1.33 17.84
CA THR A 316 -9.81 -2.17 16.65
C THR A 316 -10.42 -1.42 15.47
N VAL A 317 -11.27 -0.42 15.72
CA VAL A 317 -11.69 0.56 14.71
C VAL A 317 -10.47 1.31 14.18
N ILE A 318 -9.61 1.83 15.06
CA ILE A 318 -8.37 2.53 14.68
C ILE A 318 -7.43 1.62 13.90
N ALA A 319 -7.21 0.38 14.35
CA ALA A 319 -6.42 -0.63 13.65
C ALA A 319 -6.95 -0.89 12.23
N SER A 320 -8.26 -1.05 12.09
CA SER A 320 -8.91 -1.26 10.79
C SER A 320 -8.73 -0.07 9.86
N GLN A 321 -8.72 1.16 10.39
CA GLN A 321 -8.43 2.37 9.60
C GLN A 321 -7.04 2.40 9.00
N ALA A 322 -6.04 1.98 9.77
CA ALA A 322 -4.66 1.92 9.32
C ALA A 322 -4.53 0.98 8.12
N VAL A 323 -5.10 -0.21 8.23
CA VAL A 323 -5.07 -1.24 7.17
C VAL A 323 -5.79 -0.78 5.91
N ILE A 324 -6.98 -0.16 6.04
CA ILE A 324 -7.73 0.40 4.90
C ILE A 324 -6.92 1.51 4.21
N SER A 325 -6.28 2.38 4.98
CA SER A 325 -5.42 3.45 4.46
C SER A 325 -4.17 2.90 3.77
N GLY A 326 -3.56 1.84 4.33
CA GLY A 326 -2.45 1.11 3.71
C GLY A 326 -2.84 0.52 2.36
N ALA A 327 -4.03 -0.09 2.26
CA ALA A 327 -4.55 -0.61 0.99
C ALA A 327 -4.72 0.50 -0.06
N PHE A 328 -5.20 1.69 0.33
CA PHE A 328 -5.28 2.84 -0.57
C PHE A 328 -3.90 3.27 -1.08
N SER A 329 -2.91 3.39 -0.18
CA SER A 329 -1.53 3.76 -0.52
C SER A 329 -0.88 2.76 -1.48
N LEU A 330 -1.00 1.46 -1.21
CA LEU A 330 -0.49 0.41 -2.10
C LEU A 330 -1.23 0.40 -3.44
N THR A 331 -2.54 0.68 -3.47
CA THR A 331 -3.27 0.85 -4.74
C THR A 331 -2.66 1.98 -5.57
N ARG A 332 -2.42 3.15 -4.96
CA ARG A 332 -1.82 4.29 -5.64
C ARG A 332 -0.43 3.94 -6.19
N GLN A 333 0.41 3.30 -5.39
CA GLN A 333 1.74 2.84 -5.82
C GLN A 333 1.64 1.84 -6.98
N ALA A 334 0.68 0.91 -6.94
CA ALA A 334 0.42 -0.02 -8.05
C ALA A 334 -0.04 0.70 -9.33
N ILE A 335 -0.85 1.76 -9.23
CA ILE A 335 -1.24 2.60 -10.37
C ILE A 335 -0.02 3.33 -10.95
N GLN A 336 0.82 3.93 -10.10
CA GLN A 336 2.05 4.61 -10.51
C GLN A 336 3.03 3.67 -11.21
N LEU A 337 3.15 2.42 -10.74
CA LEU A 337 3.95 1.37 -11.37
C LEU A 337 3.27 0.75 -12.60
N GLY A 338 2.06 1.18 -12.94
CA GLY A 338 1.33 0.73 -14.13
C GLY A 338 0.73 -0.66 -14.03
N LEU A 339 0.58 -1.19 -12.82
CA LEU A 339 0.01 -2.51 -12.53
C LEU A 339 -1.52 -2.48 -12.44
N LEU A 340 -2.11 -1.33 -12.15
CA LEU A 340 -3.57 -1.13 -12.08
C LEU A 340 -4.04 0.00 -12.99
N PRO A 341 -5.33 -0.03 -13.43
CA PRO A 341 -5.94 1.08 -14.15
C PRO A 341 -5.96 2.35 -13.30
N PRO A 342 -5.93 3.54 -13.93
CA PRO A 342 -6.09 4.78 -13.20
C PRO A 342 -7.50 4.84 -12.60
N LEU A 343 -7.56 4.74 -11.28
CA LEU A 343 -8.78 4.89 -10.48
C LEU A 343 -8.93 6.33 -10.01
N THR A 344 -10.15 6.72 -9.64
CA THR A 344 -10.41 8.02 -9.02
C THR A 344 -9.76 8.08 -7.64
N ILE A 345 -8.74 8.93 -7.50
CA ILE A 345 -8.07 9.22 -6.23
C ILE A 345 -8.54 10.59 -5.75
N ARG A 346 -9.08 10.66 -4.52
CA ARG A 346 -9.42 11.93 -3.88
C ARG A 346 -8.44 12.21 -2.76
N GLN A 347 -7.78 13.37 -2.81
CA GLN A 347 -6.92 13.82 -1.72
C GLN A 347 -7.79 14.25 -0.54
N THR A 348 -7.51 13.71 0.65
CA THR A 348 -8.25 14.04 1.88
C THR A 348 -7.52 15.05 2.77
N SER A 349 -6.20 15.20 2.57
CA SER A 349 -5.38 16.24 3.19
C SER A 349 -4.73 17.13 2.14
N ARG A 350 -4.53 18.41 2.48
CA ARG A 350 -3.79 19.38 1.64
C ARG A 350 -2.29 19.38 1.94
N GLU A 351 -1.91 18.90 3.12
CA GLU A 351 -0.53 18.93 3.63
C GLU A 351 0.16 17.57 3.52
N GLU A 352 -0.59 16.47 3.66
CA GLU A 352 -0.06 15.11 3.68
C GLU A 352 -0.50 14.33 2.44
N GLY A 353 0.42 14.14 1.50
CA GLY A 353 0.13 13.53 0.21
C GLY A 353 -0.38 12.09 0.27
N GLY A 354 -0.12 11.33 1.35
CA GLY A 354 -0.58 9.96 1.49
C GLY A 354 -1.95 9.77 2.14
N GLN A 355 -2.61 10.83 2.61
CA GLN A 355 -4.00 10.75 3.05
C GLN A 355 -4.94 10.80 1.83
N ILE A 356 -5.17 9.65 1.22
CA ILE A 356 -5.99 9.48 0.01
C ILE A 356 -7.24 8.65 0.29
N TYR A 357 -8.31 8.94 -0.45
CA TYR A 357 -9.53 8.15 -0.48
C TYR A 357 -9.77 7.59 -1.89
N LEU A 358 -9.90 6.26 -1.98
CA LEU A 358 -10.20 5.53 -3.21
C LEU A 358 -11.58 4.87 -3.11
N PRO A 359 -12.65 5.47 -3.68
CA PRO A 359 -14.02 4.98 -3.51
C PRO A 359 -14.23 3.52 -3.94
N ALA A 360 -13.63 3.14 -5.07
CA ALA A 360 -13.77 1.79 -5.61
C ALA A 360 -13.10 0.73 -4.71
N VAL A 361 -11.91 1.03 -4.20
CA VAL A 361 -11.18 0.14 -3.29
C VAL A 361 -11.92 0.06 -1.95
N ASN A 362 -12.41 1.18 -1.43
CA ASN A 362 -13.20 1.23 -0.20
C ASN A 362 -14.44 0.33 -0.29
N LEU A 363 -15.17 0.40 -1.40
CA LEU A 363 -16.35 -0.44 -1.62
C LEU A 363 -16.01 -1.93 -1.72
N LEU A 364 -14.94 -2.27 -2.44
CA LEU A 364 -14.49 -3.67 -2.57
C LEU A 364 -14.05 -4.25 -1.22
N LEU A 365 -13.28 -3.48 -0.44
CA LEU A 365 -12.89 -3.86 0.92
C LEU A 365 -14.11 -3.99 1.83
N PHE A 366 -15.05 -3.04 1.79
CA PHE A 366 -16.28 -3.09 2.58
C PHE A 366 -17.07 -4.39 2.33
N ILE A 367 -17.30 -4.71 1.05
CA ILE A 367 -18.03 -5.93 0.66
C ILE A 367 -17.26 -7.17 1.11
N GLY A 368 -15.94 -7.23 0.89
CA GLY A 368 -15.11 -8.36 1.27
C GLY A 368 -15.09 -8.61 2.78
N VAL A 369 -14.84 -7.55 3.56
CA VAL A 369 -14.79 -7.60 5.04
C VAL A 369 -16.13 -8.07 5.59
N LEU A 370 -17.24 -7.48 5.12
CA LEU A 370 -18.57 -7.84 5.60
C LEU A 370 -18.95 -9.28 5.21
N ALA A 371 -18.65 -9.70 3.98
CA ALA A 371 -18.93 -11.05 3.52
C ALA A 371 -18.17 -12.10 4.33
N ILE A 372 -16.89 -11.87 4.61
CA ILE A 372 -16.06 -12.79 5.39
C ILE A 372 -16.50 -12.82 6.85
N MET A 373 -16.77 -11.67 7.47
CA MET A 373 -17.27 -11.61 8.84
C MET A 373 -18.59 -12.40 8.99
N LEU A 374 -19.53 -12.20 8.06
CA LEU A 374 -20.83 -12.90 8.07
C LEU A 374 -20.71 -14.41 7.77
N ALA A 375 -19.70 -14.81 7.00
CA ALA A 375 -19.44 -16.22 6.67
C ALA A 375 -18.83 -16.98 7.86
N PHE A 376 -17.85 -16.38 8.56
CA PHE A 376 -17.11 -17.06 9.63
C PHE A 376 -17.74 -16.90 11.02
N ARG A 377 -18.42 -15.77 11.29
CA ARG A 377 -19.21 -15.44 12.51
C ARG A 377 -18.49 -15.52 13.86
N SER A 378 -17.27 -16.02 13.93
CA SER A 378 -16.42 -16.07 15.14
C SER A 378 -14.99 -15.65 14.79
N SER A 379 -14.32 -14.96 15.70
CA SER A 379 -12.93 -14.55 15.49
C SER A 379 -11.97 -15.73 15.55
N ALA A 380 -12.30 -16.80 16.28
CA ALA A 380 -11.45 -18.00 16.35
C ALA A 380 -11.34 -18.71 14.99
N SER A 381 -12.48 -18.91 14.31
CA SER A 381 -12.49 -19.50 12.96
C SER A 381 -11.77 -18.60 11.97
N LEU A 382 -11.98 -17.29 12.08
CA LEU A 382 -11.38 -16.31 11.18
C LEU A 382 -9.85 -16.17 11.39
N ALA A 383 -9.37 -16.24 12.63
CA ALA A 383 -7.94 -16.22 12.96
C ALA A 383 -7.18 -17.42 12.38
N THR A 384 -7.83 -18.60 12.31
CA THR A 384 -7.20 -19.79 11.68
C THR A 384 -7.07 -19.66 10.16
N ALA A 385 -7.93 -18.89 9.49
CA ALA A 385 -7.92 -18.66 8.05
C ALA A 385 -6.92 -17.57 7.60
N TYR A 386 -6.43 -16.77 8.54
CA TYR A 386 -5.70 -15.53 8.25
C TYR A 386 -4.19 -15.74 8.02
N GLY A 387 -3.56 -16.61 8.80
CA GLY A 387 -2.09 -16.62 8.92
C GLY A 387 -1.31 -16.97 7.65
N VAL A 388 -1.91 -17.63 6.65
CA VAL A 388 -1.22 -17.96 5.39
C VAL A 388 -0.86 -16.72 4.58
N SER A 389 -1.76 -15.74 4.49
CA SER A 389 -1.51 -14.52 3.69
C SER A 389 -0.39 -13.68 4.30
N VAL A 390 -0.47 -13.48 5.61
CA VAL A 390 0.48 -12.69 6.39
C VAL A 390 1.87 -13.31 6.32
N THR A 391 1.99 -14.60 6.63
CA THR A 391 3.29 -15.30 6.58
C THR A 391 3.88 -15.29 5.17
N GLY A 392 3.05 -15.41 4.13
CA GLY A 392 3.48 -15.24 2.76
C GLY A 392 4.05 -13.85 2.49
N ALA A 393 3.38 -12.79 2.96
CA ALA A 393 3.85 -11.42 2.82
C ALA A 393 5.18 -11.19 3.57
N LEU A 394 5.32 -11.70 4.80
CA LEU A 394 6.57 -11.66 5.57
C LEU A 394 7.75 -12.30 4.83
N VAL A 395 7.52 -13.48 4.23
CA VAL A 395 8.53 -14.19 3.44
C VAL A 395 8.92 -13.38 2.19
N VAL A 396 7.94 -12.78 1.52
CA VAL A 396 8.17 -11.90 0.36
C VAL A 396 9.02 -10.69 0.76
N ASP A 397 8.72 -10.05 1.90
CA ASP A 397 9.51 -8.95 2.44
C ASP A 397 10.95 -9.36 2.73
N THR A 398 11.15 -10.51 3.36
CA THR A 398 12.49 -11.03 3.65
C THR A 398 13.25 -11.34 2.36
N LEU A 399 12.59 -11.91 1.36
CA LEU A 399 13.19 -12.14 0.05
C LEU A 399 13.62 -10.83 -0.62
N LEU A 400 12.74 -9.82 -0.64
CA LEU A 400 13.05 -8.50 -1.19
C LEU A 400 14.17 -7.81 -0.42
N LEU A 401 14.16 -7.87 0.92
CA LEU A 401 15.22 -7.34 1.78
C LEU A 401 16.57 -7.96 1.39
N LEU A 402 16.68 -9.29 1.35
CA LEU A 402 17.93 -10.00 1.02
C LEU A 402 18.46 -9.61 -0.37
N LEU A 403 17.55 -9.34 -1.32
CA LEU A 403 17.89 -8.89 -2.66
C LEU A 403 18.36 -7.43 -2.69
N VAL A 404 17.78 -6.55 -1.87
CA VAL A 404 18.11 -5.12 -1.83
C VAL A 404 19.35 -4.81 -0.99
N VAL A 405 19.56 -5.48 0.14
CA VAL A 405 20.64 -5.12 1.09
C VAL A 405 22.05 -5.37 0.55
N LYS A 406 22.21 -6.32 -0.37
CA LYS A 406 23.50 -6.62 -1.00
C LYS A 406 24.00 -5.46 -1.88
N PRO A 407 23.23 -4.95 -2.85
CA PRO A 407 23.63 -3.79 -3.65
C PRO A 407 23.55 -2.47 -2.87
N LEU A 408 22.61 -2.32 -1.94
CA LEU A 408 22.37 -1.05 -1.24
C LEU A 408 23.36 -0.79 -0.10
N TRP A 409 23.65 -1.82 0.72
CA TRP A 409 24.49 -1.67 1.93
C TRP A 409 25.81 -2.45 1.86
N HIS A 410 26.11 -3.08 0.72
CA HIS A 410 27.33 -3.87 0.52
C HIS A 410 27.57 -4.92 1.63
N TRP A 411 26.49 -5.54 2.12
CA TRP A 411 26.60 -6.55 3.17
C TRP A 411 27.43 -7.75 2.70
N ALA A 412 28.36 -8.18 3.56
CA ALA A 412 29.11 -9.41 3.36
C ALA A 412 28.18 -10.64 3.31
N THR A 413 28.57 -11.67 2.56
CA THR A 413 27.74 -12.86 2.33
C THR A 413 27.30 -13.55 3.62
N TRP A 414 28.13 -13.55 4.67
CA TRP A 414 27.76 -14.15 5.95
C TRP A 414 26.60 -13.41 6.64
N LYS A 415 26.50 -12.07 6.52
CA LYS A 415 25.37 -11.30 7.06
C LYS A 415 24.07 -11.62 6.32
N LEU A 416 24.17 -11.84 5.01
CA LEU A 416 23.03 -12.28 4.19
C LEU A 416 22.57 -13.68 4.58
N VAL A 417 23.49 -14.63 4.75
CA VAL A 417 23.17 -15.99 5.19
C VAL A 417 22.56 -15.96 6.59
N LEU A 418 23.13 -15.18 7.51
CA LEU A 418 22.57 -15.03 8.86
C LEU A 418 21.15 -14.46 8.83
N ALA A 419 20.92 -13.38 8.09
CA ALA A 419 19.59 -12.79 7.94
C ALA A 419 18.59 -13.77 7.28
N ALA A 420 19.04 -14.51 6.27
CA ALA A 420 18.21 -15.51 5.59
C ALA A 420 17.82 -16.68 6.51
N VAL A 421 18.76 -17.15 7.34
CA VAL A 421 18.50 -18.25 8.28
C VAL A 421 17.62 -17.77 9.43
N VAL A 422 17.94 -16.62 10.05
CA VAL A 422 17.24 -16.13 11.23
C VAL A 422 15.83 -15.64 10.88
N PHE A 423 15.69 -14.78 9.86
CA PHE A 423 14.39 -14.24 9.47
C PHE A 423 13.63 -15.23 8.60
N GLY A 424 14.25 -15.69 7.51
CA GLY A 424 13.61 -16.60 6.57
C GLY A 424 13.30 -17.97 7.17
N GLY A 425 14.18 -18.53 8.01
CA GLY A 425 13.93 -19.82 8.67
C GLY A 425 12.71 -19.78 9.61
N LEU A 426 12.60 -18.73 10.42
CA LEU A 426 11.47 -18.52 11.32
C LEU A 426 10.16 -18.31 10.54
N GLU A 427 10.18 -17.45 9.52
CA GLU A 427 9.01 -17.16 8.69
C GLU A 427 8.54 -18.35 7.86
N LEU A 428 9.47 -19.15 7.33
CA LEU A 428 9.14 -20.39 6.64
C LEU A 428 8.49 -21.41 7.57
N THR A 429 8.87 -21.40 8.85
CA THR A 429 8.22 -22.26 9.86
C THR A 429 6.80 -21.77 10.16
N PHE A 430 6.59 -20.46 10.28
CA PHE A 430 5.23 -19.91 10.39
C PHE A 430 4.37 -20.22 9.16
N LEU A 431 4.94 -20.04 7.97
CA LEU A 431 4.25 -20.33 6.71
C LEU A 431 3.88 -21.82 6.65
N ALA A 432 4.83 -22.71 6.93
CA ALA A 432 4.59 -24.15 6.95
C ALA A 432 3.49 -24.55 7.96
N GLY A 433 3.51 -24.00 9.17
CA GLY A 433 2.47 -24.22 10.18
C GLY A 433 1.09 -23.68 9.80
N ASN A 434 1.03 -22.67 8.92
CA ASN A 434 -0.23 -22.13 8.39
C ASN A 434 -0.71 -22.88 7.12
N LEU A 435 0.18 -23.52 6.36
CA LEU A 435 -0.20 -24.28 5.16
C LEU A 435 -1.17 -25.43 5.49
N SER A 436 -1.03 -26.07 6.65
CA SER A 436 -1.96 -27.11 7.11
C SER A 436 -3.40 -26.60 7.29
N LYS A 437 -3.58 -25.28 7.52
CA LYS A 437 -4.87 -24.65 7.76
C LYS A 437 -5.57 -24.14 6.50
N ILE A 438 -4.98 -24.34 5.32
CA ILE A 438 -5.60 -23.95 4.05
C ILE A 438 -6.99 -24.56 3.90
N VAL A 439 -7.17 -25.82 4.33
CA VAL A 439 -8.46 -26.55 4.26
C VAL A 439 -9.52 -25.94 5.20
N HIS A 440 -9.09 -25.29 6.28
CA HIS A 440 -9.97 -24.73 7.33
C HIS A 440 -10.22 -23.23 7.15
N GLY A 441 -10.11 -22.71 5.92
CA GLY A 441 -10.42 -21.32 5.57
C GLY A 441 -9.23 -20.51 5.07
N GLY A 442 -7.99 -21.01 5.23
CA GLY A 442 -6.78 -20.35 4.73
C GLY A 442 -6.73 -20.14 3.21
N TRP A 443 -7.61 -20.82 2.46
CA TRP A 443 -7.77 -20.60 1.02
C TRP A 443 -8.41 -19.25 0.65
N VAL A 444 -9.16 -18.61 1.57
CA VAL A 444 -9.91 -17.38 1.29
C VAL A 444 -8.98 -16.20 0.95
N PRO A 445 -8.02 -15.80 1.80
CA PRO A 445 -7.10 -14.72 1.44
C PRO A 445 -6.20 -15.07 0.24
N LEU A 446 -5.86 -16.35 0.05
CA LEU A 446 -5.13 -16.80 -1.14
C LEU A 446 -5.94 -16.62 -2.43
N LEU A 447 -7.26 -16.87 -2.37
CA LEU A 447 -8.16 -16.62 -3.51
C LEU A 447 -8.22 -15.12 -3.84
N ILE A 448 -8.32 -14.27 -2.81
CA ILE A 448 -8.28 -12.80 -2.98
C ILE A 448 -6.95 -12.39 -3.62
N ALA A 449 -5.83 -12.89 -3.10
CA ALA A 449 -4.51 -12.63 -3.67
C ALA A 449 -4.43 -13.09 -5.13
N LEU A 450 -4.91 -14.29 -5.45
CA LEU A 450 -4.94 -14.81 -6.83
C LEU A 450 -5.79 -13.94 -7.77
N ALA A 451 -6.93 -13.44 -7.29
CA ALA A 451 -7.77 -12.52 -8.04
C ALA A 451 -7.05 -11.19 -8.34
N VAL A 452 -6.37 -10.62 -7.34
CA VAL A 452 -5.58 -9.39 -7.50
C VAL A 452 -4.38 -9.61 -8.44
N ILE A 453 -3.64 -10.72 -8.31
CA ILE A 453 -2.56 -11.10 -9.24
C ILE A 453 -3.10 -11.20 -10.67
N THR A 454 -4.24 -11.85 -10.85
CA THR A 454 -4.88 -11.99 -12.16
C THR A 454 -5.26 -10.64 -12.76
N LEU A 455 -5.79 -9.74 -11.92
CA LEU A 455 -6.13 -8.37 -12.30
C LEU A 455 -4.89 -7.60 -12.76
N MET A 456 -3.86 -7.54 -11.92
CA MET A 456 -2.63 -6.78 -12.19
C MET A 456 -1.86 -7.31 -13.40
N THR A 457 -1.72 -8.62 -13.51
CA THR A 457 -1.02 -9.24 -14.65
C THR A 457 -1.80 -9.07 -15.95
N THR A 458 -3.13 -9.09 -15.91
CA THR A 458 -4.00 -8.82 -17.06
C THR A 458 -3.92 -7.35 -17.47
N TRP A 459 -4.02 -6.42 -16.54
CA TRP A 459 -3.87 -5.00 -16.81
C TRP A 459 -2.50 -4.68 -17.41
N ARG A 460 -1.42 -5.15 -16.77
CA ARG A 460 -0.05 -4.95 -17.25
C ARG A 460 0.12 -5.46 -18.67
N ARG A 461 -0.29 -6.70 -18.95
CA ARG A 461 -0.13 -7.28 -20.29
C ARG A 461 -0.99 -6.57 -21.33
N GLY A 462 -2.21 -6.18 -20.99
CA GLY A 462 -3.09 -5.45 -21.89
C GLY A 462 -2.53 -4.06 -22.20
N ARG A 463 -2.02 -3.36 -21.18
CA ARG A 463 -1.33 -2.07 -21.33
C ARG A 463 -0.11 -2.18 -22.24
N GLN A 464 0.70 -3.23 -22.09
CA GLN A 464 1.86 -3.48 -22.96
C GLN A 464 1.44 -3.65 -24.42
N LEU A 465 0.43 -4.49 -24.68
CA LEU A 465 -0.08 -4.70 -26.04
C LEU A 465 -0.61 -3.39 -26.65
N VAL A 466 -1.38 -2.62 -25.89
CA VAL A 466 -1.89 -1.31 -26.33
C VAL A 466 -0.75 -0.32 -26.59
N GLN A 467 0.29 -0.31 -25.74
CA GLN A 467 1.43 0.59 -25.91
C GLN A 467 2.29 0.20 -27.11
N GLU A 468 2.50 -1.09 -27.36
CA GLU A 468 3.22 -1.61 -28.53
C GLU A 468 2.49 -1.19 -29.82
N GLU A 469 1.19 -1.51 -29.94
CA GLU A 469 0.36 -1.13 -31.09
C GLU A 469 0.27 0.39 -31.26
N ARG A 470 0.11 1.13 -30.15
CA ARG A 470 0.03 2.59 -30.18
C ARG A 470 1.34 3.21 -30.67
N LYS A 471 2.48 2.72 -30.18
CA LYS A 471 3.79 3.22 -30.61
C LYS A 471 4.05 2.97 -32.10
N GLU A 472 3.64 1.82 -32.61
CA GLU A 472 3.72 1.51 -34.04
C GLU A 472 2.89 2.48 -34.89
N ARG A 473 1.67 2.81 -34.46
CA ARG A 473 0.79 3.77 -35.16
C ARG A 473 1.21 5.23 -35.01
N GLU A 474 1.72 5.60 -33.84
CA GLU A 474 2.16 6.97 -33.56
C GLU A 474 3.40 7.34 -34.38
N GLY A 475 4.33 6.40 -34.59
CA GLY A 475 5.56 6.65 -35.35
C GLY A 475 6.44 7.76 -34.75
N SER A 476 7.50 8.13 -35.47
CA SER A 476 8.41 9.24 -35.09
C SER A 476 7.73 10.60 -35.29
N LEU A 477 7.81 11.47 -34.27
CA LEU A 477 7.36 12.87 -34.38
C LEU A 477 8.22 13.65 -35.37
N ALA A 478 9.54 13.48 -35.34
CA ALA A 478 10.46 14.17 -36.23
C ALA A 478 10.15 13.87 -37.71
N ASP A 479 10.03 12.58 -38.06
CA ASP A 479 9.71 12.16 -39.43
C ASP A 479 8.34 12.69 -39.89
N PHE A 480 7.40 12.85 -38.95
CA PHE A 480 6.07 13.38 -39.24
C PHE A 480 6.11 14.88 -39.51
N ILE A 481 6.84 15.65 -38.71
CA ILE A 481 7.05 17.09 -38.91
C ILE A 481 7.76 17.34 -40.24
N GLU A 482 8.84 16.61 -40.53
CA GLU A 482 9.57 16.72 -41.79
C GLU A 482 8.67 16.45 -43.01
N ARG A 483 7.77 15.46 -42.89
CA ARG A 483 6.76 15.18 -43.92
C ARG A 483 5.75 16.31 -44.10
N ILE A 484 5.29 16.95 -43.03
CA ILE A 484 4.36 18.09 -43.09
C ILE A 484 5.02 19.24 -43.85
N ASN A 485 6.26 19.56 -43.47
CA ASN A 485 7.03 20.66 -44.04
C ASN A 485 7.36 20.39 -45.52
N THR A 486 7.77 19.17 -45.87
CA THR A 486 8.07 18.79 -47.26
C THR A 486 6.83 18.82 -48.15
N LYS A 487 5.68 18.33 -47.66
CA LYS A 487 4.42 18.31 -48.42
C LYS A 487 3.69 19.66 -48.46
N HIS A 488 4.19 20.67 -47.76
CA HIS A 488 3.58 22.01 -47.67
C HIS A 488 2.09 21.93 -47.33
N ILE A 489 1.75 21.19 -46.27
CA ILE A 489 0.36 21.00 -45.85
C ILE A 489 -0.25 22.37 -45.47
N PRO A 490 -1.45 22.72 -45.96
CA PRO A 490 -2.08 24.00 -45.67
C PRO A 490 -2.24 24.28 -44.17
N ARG A 491 -1.99 25.53 -43.79
CA ARG A 491 -2.17 26.02 -42.42
C ARG A 491 -3.46 26.81 -42.27
N VAL A 492 -4.21 26.54 -41.22
CA VAL A 492 -5.42 27.29 -40.83
C VAL A 492 -5.16 28.13 -39.58
N GLU A 493 -5.88 29.23 -39.43
CA GLU A 493 -5.76 30.09 -38.25
C GLU A 493 -6.17 29.37 -36.95
N GLY A 494 -5.57 29.78 -35.84
CA GLY A 494 -5.86 29.28 -34.50
C GLY A 494 -4.76 28.41 -33.88
N ILE A 495 -4.99 28.05 -32.61
CA ILE A 495 -4.08 27.27 -31.77
C ILE A 495 -4.70 25.90 -31.50
N ALA A 496 -3.96 24.84 -31.82
CA ALA A 496 -4.37 23.47 -31.54
C ALA A 496 -3.45 22.82 -30.51
N ILE A 497 -4.05 22.34 -29.41
CA ILE A 497 -3.34 21.72 -28.30
C ILE A 497 -3.56 20.20 -28.36
N PHE A 498 -2.46 19.45 -28.37
CA PHE A 498 -2.44 17.99 -28.42
C PHE A 498 -1.79 17.43 -27.15
N PRO A 499 -2.58 17.01 -26.15
CA PRO A 499 -2.04 16.32 -24.98
C PRO A 499 -1.39 14.98 -25.38
N HIS A 500 -0.11 14.80 -25.04
CA HIS A 500 0.69 13.64 -25.46
C HIS A 500 1.78 13.31 -24.43
N PRO A 501 2.08 12.03 -24.12
CA PRO A 501 2.96 11.69 -23.00
C PRO A 501 4.46 11.98 -23.22
N ASN A 502 4.91 12.23 -24.45
CA ASN A 502 6.33 12.42 -24.76
C ASN A 502 6.54 13.40 -25.93
N LYS A 503 7.80 13.60 -26.33
CA LYS A 503 8.19 14.39 -27.51
C LYS A 503 8.77 13.55 -28.65
N GLU A 504 8.84 12.22 -28.49
CA GLU A 504 9.43 11.35 -29.50
C GLU A 504 8.41 10.82 -30.52
N THR A 505 7.15 10.64 -30.10
CA THR A 505 6.11 10.03 -30.95
C THR A 505 5.05 11.04 -31.36
N THR A 506 4.44 10.85 -32.55
CA THR A 506 3.39 11.77 -33.02
C THR A 506 2.08 11.54 -32.29
N PRO A 507 1.38 12.57 -31.77
CA PRO A 507 0.03 12.43 -31.27
C PRO A 507 -0.90 11.85 -32.34
N LEU A 508 -1.64 10.77 -32.03
CA LEU A 508 -2.56 10.14 -32.99
C LEU A 508 -3.62 11.11 -33.51
N ALA A 509 -4.12 12.01 -32.66
CA ALA A 509 -5.08 13.03 -33.06
C ALA A 509 -4.48 14.03 -34.08
N LEU A 510 -3.20 14.41 -33.93
CA LEU A 510 -2.53 15.28 -34.89
C LEU A 510 -2.38 14.59 -36.24
N ARG A 511 -1.93 13.33 -36.23
CA ARG A 511 -1.81 12.51 -37.42
C ARG A 511 -3.16 12.34 -38.13
N ALA A 512 -4.20 11.96 -37.39
CA ALA A 512 -5.56 11.81 -37.92
C ALA A 512 -6.11 13.12 -38.48
N ASN A 513 -5.84 14.26 -37.83
CA ASN A 513 -6.26 15.57 -38.34
C ASN A 513 -5.61 15.88 -39.70
N VAL A 514 -4.30 15.63 -39.84
CA VAL A 514 -3.59 15.84 -41.10
C VAL A 514 -4.04 14.85 -42.19
N GLU A 515 -4.29 13.60 -41.81
CA GLU A 515 -4.72 12.56 -42.75
C GLU A 515 -6.16 12.74 -43.23
N HIS A 516 -7.05 13.25 -42.38
CA HIS A 516 -8.47 13.37 -42.69
C HIS A 516 -8.86 14.77 -43.17
N ASN A 517 -8.40 15.81 -42.47
CA ASN A 517 -8.75 17.20 -42.78
C ASN A 517 -7.73 17.86 -43.69
N HIS A 518 -6.56 17.25 -43.90
CA HIS A 518 -5.49 17.76 -44.76
C HIS A 518 -5.01 19.18 -44.39
N VAL A 519 -5.10 19.54 -43.11
CA VAL A 519 -4.67 20.84 -42.58
C VAL A 519 -3.91 20.69 -41.28
N VAL A 520 -3.06 21.67 -40.98
CA VAL A 520 -2.48 21.91 -39.64
C VAL A 520 -2.85 23.31 -39.16
N HIS A 521 -2.87 23.54 -37.85
CA HIS A 521 -3.13 24.89 -37.33
C HIS A 521 -1.87 25.74 -37.40
N ARG A 522 -2.03 27.07 -37.38
CA ARG A 522 -0.92 28.02 -37.39
C ARG A 522 0.04 27.74 -36.24
N THR A 523 -0.50 27.52 -35.05
CA THR A 523 0.25 27.13 -33.85
C THR A 523 -0.22 25.77 -33.34
N VAL A 524 0.70 24.83 -33.21
CA VAL A 524 0.46 23.49 -32.67
C VAL A 524 1.27 23.33 -31.40
N LEU A 525 0.59 23.04 -30.29
CA LEU A 525 1.22 22.79 -28.99
C LEU A 525 1.06 21.32 -28.60
N ILE A 526 2.16 20.59 -28.52
CA ILE A 526 2.19 19.24 -27.98
C ILE A 526 2.47 19.34 -26.48
N VAL A 527 1.52 18.90 -25.66
CA VAL A 527 1.59 19.13 -24.20
C VAL A 527 1.79 17.83 -23.46
N SER A 528 2.94 17.71 -22.78
CA SER A 528 3.23 16.59 -21.88
C SER A 528 3.01 16.97 -20.43
N VAL A 529 2.17 16.21 -19.74
CA VAL A 529 1.88 16.41 -18.32
C VAL A 529 2.68 15.44 -17.46
N LEU A 530 3.50 15.98 -16.57
CA LEU A 530 4.27 15.22 -15.57
C LEU A 530 3.73 15.53 -14.18
N THR A 531 3.70 14.52 -13.31
CA THR A 531 3.34 14.70 -11.89
C THR A 531 4.59 14.49 -11.04
N ALA A 532 4.88 15.45 -10.16
CA ALA A 532 5.99 15.43 -9.23
C ALA A 532 5.54 14.98 -7.82
N ASN A 533 6.45 14.37 -7.05
CA ASN A 533 6.24 13.97 -5.66
C ASN A 533 6.41 15.14 -4.68
N VAL A 534 5.90 16.32 -5.02
CA VAL A 534 5.83 17.50 -4.13
C VAL A 534 4.39 18.01 -4.10
N PRO A 535 3.92 18.62 -3.00
CA PRO A 535 2.54 19.09 -2.89
C PRO A 535 2.19 20.07 -4.02
N HIS A 536 3.07 21.04 -4.22
CA HIS A 536 2.96 22.08 -5.23
C HIS A 536 4.31 22.23 -5.92
N VAL A 537 4.31 22.33 -7.26
CA VAL A 537 5.53 22.63 -8.01
C VAL A 537 5.66 24.16 -8.11
N PRO A 538 6.80 24.75 -7.73
CA PRO A 538 7.03 26.19 -7.92
C PRO A 538 6.91 26.56 -9.40
N HIS A 539 6.22 27.68 -9.71
CA HIS A 539 5.96 28.11 -11.09
C HIS A 539 7.22 28.16 -11.98
N ALA A 540 8.37 28.59 -11.43
CA ALA A 540 9.64 28.64 -12.16
C ALA A 540 10.16 27.26 -12.64
N LYS A 541 9.76 26.17 -11.99
CA LYS A 541 10.13 24.78 -12.35
C LYS A 541 8.95 24.00 -12.93
N ALA A 542 7.81 24.65 -13.18
CA ALA A 542 6.58 24.02 -13.61
C ALA A 542 6.50 23.83 -15.14
N PHE A 543 7.16 24.67 -15.92
CA PHE A 543 7.00 24.71 -17.37
C PHE A 543 8.36 24.59 -18.07
N PHE A 544 8.42 23.75 -19.10
CA PHE A 544 9.61 23.60 -19.95
C PHE A 544 9.17 23.57 -21.42
N ARG A 545 9.65 24.51 -22.22
CA ARG A 545 9.44 24.54 -23.67
C ARG A 545 10.59 23.83 -24.39
N ASP A 546 10.26 23.17 -25.48
CA ASP A 546 11.17 22.52 -26.41
C ASP A 546 10.66 22.80 -27.83
N ASP A 547 11.47 23.44 -28.67
CA ASP A 547 11.15 23.80 -30.06
C ASP A 547 11.27 22.61 -31.03
N LEU A 548 11.59 21.42 -30.51
CA LEU A 548 11.77 20.18 -31.28
C LEU A 548 12.86 20.26 -32.36
N GLY A 549 13.67 21.32 -32.37
CA GLY A 549 14.68 21.61 -33.39
C GLY A 549 14.13 22.24 -34.68
N TYR A 550 12.91 22.77 -34.69
CA TYR A 550 12.29 23.44 -35.84
C TYR A 550 11.85 24.86 -35.48
N GLU A 551 12.56 25.88 -35.97
CA GLU A 551 12.32 27.29 -35.53
C GLU A 551 11.13 27.98 -36.24
N ASP A 552 10.74 27.54 -37.44
CA ASP A 552 9.79 28.26 -38.32
C ASP A 552 8.50 27.47 -38.66
N ASP A 553 8.26 26.34 -37.99
CA ASP A 553 7.10 25.51 -38.28
C ASP A 553 5.95 25.66 -37.27
N GLY A 554 6.04 26.54 -36.27
CA GLY A 554 4.96 26.77 -35.30
C GLY A 554 4.47 25.51 -34.58
N ILE A 555 5.30 24.45 -34.47
CA ILE A 555 5.02 23.24 -33.71
C ILE A 555 5.95 23.22 -32.48
N ASP A 556 5.40 23.52 -31.32
CA ASP A 556 6.14 23.53 -30.06
C ASP A 556 5.76 22.33 -29.18
N HIS A 557 6.72 21.87 -28.37
CA HIS A 557 6.47 20.98 -27.25
C HIS A 557 6.58 21.73 -25.92
N ILE A 558 5.62 21.49 -25.02
CA ILE A 558 5.67 22.00 -23.65
C ILE A 558 5.43 20.88 -22.66
N THR A 559 6.32 20.82 -21.66
CA THR A 559 6.16 19.97 -20.49
C THR A 559 5.63 20.77 -19.32
N VAL A 560 4.50 20.34 -18.77
CA VAL A 560 3.86 20.91 -17.59
C VAL A 560 4.02 19.95 -16.42
N LYS A 561 4.66 20.40 -15.34
CA LYS A 561 4.84 19.66 -14.08
C LYS A 561 3.83 20.14 -13.04
N PHE A 562 3.02 19.21 -12.54
CA PHE A 562 2.12 19.44 -11.41
C PHE A 562 2.60 18.71 -10.16
N GLY A 563 2.42 19.32 -9.00
CA GLY A 563 2.48 18.65 -7.71
C GLY A 563 1.28 17.73 -7.51
N PHE A 564 1.33 16.88 -6.47
CA PHE A 564 0.25 15.94 -6.18
C PHE A 564 -1.02 16.58 -5.60
N SER A 565 -0.92 17.83 -5.13
CA SER A 565 -2.04 18.66 -4.65
C SER A 565 -2.42 19.76 -5.64
N ASP A 566 -1.71 19.89 -6.76
CA ASP A 566 -2.04 20.86 -7.80
C ASP A 566 -3.27 20.39 -8.60
N ASP A 567 -4.13 21.35 -8.94
CA ASP A 567 -5.23 21.15 -9.87
C ASP A 567 -4.64 20.94 -11.28
N GLN A 568 -4.88 19.77 -11.88
CA GLN A 568 -4.34 19.41 -13.20
C GLN A 568 -5.14 20.06 -14.35
N ASP A 569 -5.64 21.28 -14.13
CA ASP A 569 -6.34 22.10 -15.11
C ASP A 569 -5.34 22.58 -16.17
N LEU A 570 -5.35 21.90 -17.31
CA LEU A 570 -4.42 22.19 -18.41
C LEU A 570 -4.63 23.58 -19.02
N PRO A 571 -5.88 24.04 -19.30
CA PRO A 571 -6.13 25.42 -19.72
C PRO A 571 -5.50 26.45 -18.78
N ARG A 572 -5.70 26.31 -17.47
CA ARG A 572 -5.14 27.23 -16.47
C ARG A 572 -3.61 27.18 -16.44
N ALA A 573 -3.04 26.00 -16.55
CA ALA A 573 -1.58 25.82 -16.56
C ALA A 573 -0.93 26.43 -17.80
N LEU A 574 -1.54 26.29 -18.98
CA LEU A 574 -1.04 26.89 -20.22
C LEU A 574 -1.14 28.42 -20.19
N HIS A 575 -2.24 28.96 -19.66
CA HIS A 575 -2.36 30.40 -19.43
C HIS A 575 -1.27 30.93 -18.49
N ALA A 576 -0.95 30.19 -17.43
CA ALA A 576 0.16 30.53 -16.53
C ALA A 576 1.53 30.43 -17.22
N ALA A 577 1.72 29.49 -18.15
CA ALA A 577 2.95 29.38 -18.92
C ALA A 577 3.17 30.56 -19.88
N CYS A 578 2.09 31.10 -20.48
CA CYS A 578 2.13 32.33 -21.28
C CYS A 578 2.51 33.54 -20.41
N LEU A 579 1.89 33.70 -19.24
CA LEU A 579 2.22 34.80 -18.31
C LEU A 579 3.66 34.74 -17.77
N ALA A 580 4.24 33.54 -17.71
CA ALA A 580 5.62 33.33 -17.30
C ALA A 580 6.63 33.50 -18.47
N GLU A 581 6.17 33.95 -19.65
CA GLU A 581 6.97 34.13 -20.86
C GLU A 581 7.68 32.85 -21.34
N VAL A 582 7.17 31.67 -20.93
CA VAL A 582 7.69 30.37 -21.38
C VAL A 582 7.15 30.01 -22.76
N LEU A 583 5.91 30.43 -23.05
CA LEU A 583 5.29 30.35 -24.37
C LEU A 583 5.17 31.75 -24.96
N ASP A 584 5.65 31.93 -26.17
CA ASP A 584 5.52 33.17 -26.93
C ASP A 584 4.15 33.25 -27.61
N ILE A 585 3.09 33.20 -26.79
CA ILE A 585 1.69 33.18 -27.20
C ILE A 585 0.91 34.10 -26.25
N ASP A 586 0.06 34.95 -26.80
CA ASP A 586 -0.80 35.83 -26.01
C ASP A 586 -1.76 35.00 -25.11
N PRO A 587 -1.84 35.28 -23.80
CA PRO A 587 -2.80 34.65 -22.89
C PRO A 587 -4.26 34.68 -23.38
N ASP A 588 -4.69 35.74 -24.08
CA ASP A 588 -6.06 35.86 -24.61
C ASP A 588 -6.29 34.98 -25.85
N GLU A 589 -5.22 34.67 -26.60
CA GLU A 589 -5.27 33.74 -27.72
C GLU A 589 -5.29 32.29 -27.26
N ILE A 590 -4.44 31.92 -26.29
CA ILE A 590 -4.42 30.55 -25.77
C ILE A 590 -5.74 30.18 -25.07
N ALA A 591 -6.42 31.17 -24.50
CA ALA A 591 -7.76 31.02 -23.96
C ALA A 591 -8.80 30.62 -25.02
N LYS A 592 -8.53 30.77 -26.32
CA LYS A 592 -9.41 30.37 -27.44
C LYS A 592 -8.97 29.07 -28.12
N ALA A 593 -7.91 28.41 -27.62
CA ALA A 593 -7.35 27.21 -28.24
C ALA A 593 -8.34 26.03 -28.27
N SER A 594 -8.17 25.19 -29.30
CA SER A 594 -8.91 23.93 -29.45
C SER A 594 -8.06 22.74 -28.98
N TYR A 595 -8.65 21.85 -28.20
CA TYR A 595 -7.97 20.69 -27.63
C TYR A 595 -8.29 19.44 -28.44
N PHE A 596 -7.26 18.76 -28.93
CA PHE A 596 -7.39 17.54 -29.73
C PHE A 596 -6.88 16.34 -28.95
N ILE A 597 -7.80 15.49 -28.49
CA ILE A 597 -7.46 14.33 -27.67
C ILE A 597 -7.37 13.08 -28.55
N SER A 598 -6.24 12.38 -28.41
CA SER A 598 -6.05 11.05 -28.99
C SER A 598 -6.89 10.01 -28.24
N ARG A 599 -8.04 9.61 -28.80
CA ARG A 599 -8.88 8.52 -28.27
C ARG A 599 -9.16 7.51 -29.37
N GLY A 600 -8.79 6.25 -29.14
CA GLY A 600 -9.21 5.11 -29.95
C GLY A 600 -10.09 4.20 -29.11
N ALA A 601 -11.17 3.63 -29.68
CA ALA A 601 -11.90 2.60 -28.96
C ALA A 601 -11.01 1.35 -28.87
N LEU A 602 -10.88 0.79 -27.67
CA LEU A 602 -10.20 -0.49 -27.48
C LEU A 602 -11.14 -1.60 -27.95
N ARG A 603 -10.86 -2.19 -29.11
CA ARG A 603 -11.67 -3.30 -29.65
C ARG A 603 -10.93 -4.63 -29.47
N PRO A 604 -11.53 -5.63 -28.81
CA PRO A 604 -10.92 -6.95 -28.71
C PRO A 604 -10.94 -7.62 -30.09
N GLN A 605 -9.77 -7.91 -30.65
CA GLN A 605 -9.66 -8.61 -31.92
C GLN A 605 -9.99 -10.12 -31.74
N PRO A 606 -10.74 -10.75 -32.67
CA PRO A 606 -11.03 -12.18 -32.60
C PRO A 606 -9.74 -13.03 -32.65
N GLY A 607 -9.44 -13.75 -31.57
CA GLY A 607 -8.27 -14.64 -31.51
C GLY A 607 -7.58 -14.66 -30.14
N ASN A 608 -6.48 -15.41 -30.04
CA ASN A 608 -5.63 -15.49 -28.84
C ASN A 608 -4.27 -14.78 -29.03
N ARG A 609 -4.11 -13.99 -30.10
CA ARG A 609 -2.87 -13.23 -30.34
C ARG A 609 -2.67 -12.25 -29.18
N GLY A 610 -1.49 -12.27 -28.57
CA GLY A 610 -1.08 -11.41 -27.44
C GLY A 610 -1.61 -11.80 -26.06
N MET A 611 -2.89 -12.20 -25.95
CA MET A 611 -3.58 -12.49 -24.68
C MET A 611 -4.84 -13.39 -24.89
N ALA A 612 -5.19 -14.21 -23.88
CA ALA A 612 -6.42 -15.03 -23.90
C ALA A 612 -7.71 -14.17 -23.94
N ARG A 613 -8.75 -14.65 -24.65
CA ARG A 613 -10.03 -13.90 -24.85
C ARG A 613 -10.68 -13.39 -23.57
N TRP A 614 -10.74 -14.19 -22.51
CA TRP A 614 -11.38 -13.78 -21.25
C TRP A 614 -10.58 -12.65 -20.56
N ARG A 615 -9.25 -12.68 -20.65
CA ARG A 615 -8.38 -11.61 -20.14
C ARG A 615 -8.50 -10.34 -20.96
N LYS A 616 -8.70 -10.43 -22.29
CA LYS A 616 -9.01 -9.27 -23.14
C LYS A 616 -10.32 -8.61 -22.72
N LYS A 617 -11.38 -9.39 -22.47
CA LYS A 617 -12.67 -8.87 -21.95
C LYS A 617 -12.50 -8.19 -20.59
N LEU A 618 -11.74 -8.81 -19.68
CA LEU A 618 -11.41 -8.22 -18.38
C LEU A 618 -10.65 -6.90 -18.54
N PHE A 619 -9.62 -6.85 -19.40
CA PHE A 619 -8.87 -5.64 -19.67
C PHE A 619 -9.75 -4.50 -20.23
N VAL A 620 -10.61 -4.80 -21.21
CA VAL A 620 -11.54 -3.83 -21.78
C VAL A 620 -12.52 -3.32 -20.74
N GLY A 621 -13.08 -4.21 -19.89
CA GLY A 621 -13.95 -3.81 -18.78
C GLY A 621 -13.26 -2.89 -17.77
N LEU A 622 -12.00 -3.18 -17.42
CA LEU A 622 -11.20 -2.33 -16.54
C LEU A 622 -10.86 -0.98 -17.17
N ALA A 623 -10.55 -0.97 -18.47
CA ALA A 623 -10.25 0.25 -19.21
C ALA A 623 -11.47 1.15 -19.35
N HIS A 624 -12.67 0.58 -19.44
CA HIS A 624 -13.92 1.34 -19.47
C HIS A 624 -14.24 2.01 -18.13
N ASN A 625 -13.86 1.36 -17.01
CA ASN A 625 -14.01 1.90 -15.66
C ASN A 625 -12.85 2.82 -15.23
N ALA A 626 -11.85 3.02 -16.09
CA ALA A 626 -10.73 3.91 -15.81
C ALA A 626 -11.17 5.39 -15.93
N ALA A 627 -10.58 6.27 -15.12
CA ALA A 627 -10.94 7.69 -15.12
C ALA A 627 -10.74 8.37 -16.50
N ASP A 628 -11.71 9.19 -16.94
CA ASP A 628 -11.65 9.89 -18.24
C ASP A 628 -10.52 10.93 -18.26
N PRO A 629 -9.54 10.83 -19.18
CA PRO A 629 -8.45 11.80 -19.32
C PRO A 629 -8.92 13.25 -19.55
N ALA A 630 -10.04 13.45 -20.26
CA ALA A 630 -10.56 14.78 -20.55
C ALA A 630 -11.09 15.47 -19.29
N ALA A 631 -11.80 14.70 -18.45
CA ALA A 631 -12.27 15.16 -17.15
C ALA A 631 -11.11 15.40 -16.17
N ARG A 632 -10.05 14.60 -16.25
CA ARG A 632 -8.85 14.75 -15.43
C ARG A 632 -8.12 16.07 -15.67
N PHE A 633 -8.03 16.51 -16.93
CA PHE A 633 -7.29 17.73 -17.29
C PHE A 633 -8.14 19.02 -17.32
N GLY A 634 -9.39 18.95 -16.86
CA GLY A 634 -10.29 20.11 -16.82
C GLY A 634 -10.63 20.67 -18.21
N LEU A 635 -10.59 19.85 -19.27
CA LEU A 635 -10.70 20.34 -20.63
C LEU A 635 -12.13 20.84 -20.94
N PRO A 636 -12.29 22.04 -21.54
CA PRO A 636 -13.61 22.59 -21.86
C PRO A 636 -14.31 21.75 -22.93
N ALA A 637 -15.48 21.20 -22.59
CA ALA A 637 -16.22 20.28 -23.46
C ALA A 637 -16.54 20.85 -24.85
N GLN A 638 -16.87 22.15 -24.93
CA GLN A 638 -17.21 22.83 -26.19
C GLN A 638 -16.00 23.07 -27.11
N ARG A 639 -14.78 22.90 -26.61
CA ARG A 639 -13.53 23.13 -27.37
C ARG A 639 -12.64 21.89 -27.41
N THR A 640 -13.18 20.74 -27.04
CA THR A 640 -12.47 19.48 -27.02
C THR A 640 -12.96 18.60 -28.16
N VAL A 641 -12.06 18.33 -29.10
CA VAL A 641 -12.27 17.43 -30.23
C VAL A 641 -11.58 16.11 -29.94
N THR A 642 -12.30 15.01 -30.11
CA THR A 642 -11.73 13.68 -29.98
C THR A 642 -11.42 13.13 -31.37
N MET A 643 -10.15 12.81 -31.64
CA MET A 643 -9.70 12.26 -32.92
C MET A 643 -8.76 11.08 -32.67
N GLY A 644 -8.88 10.01 -33.46
CA GLY A 644 -8.02 8.85 -33.34
C GLY A 644 -8.50 7.67 -34.19
N SER A 645 -7.67 6.63 -34.24
CA SER A 645 -8.01 5.34 -34.86
C SER A 645 -8.25 4.28 -33.78
N ASP A 646 -9.16 3.33 -34.04
CA ASP A 646 -9.45 2.24 -33.12
C ASP A 646 -8.21 1.39 -32.89
N VAL A 647 -7.84 1.18 -31.62
CA VAL A 647 -6.69 0.34 -31.25
C VAL A 647 -7.22 -1.08 -31.03
N GLU A 648 -6.76 -2.02 -31.85
CA GLU A 648 -7.18 -3.41 -31.78
C GLU A 648 -6.28 -4.22 -30.82
N LEU A 649 -6.90 -5.09 -30.02
CA LEU A 649 -6.27 -5.89 -28.95
C LEU A 649 -6.16 -7.37 -29.27
#